data_AF-A0A9E2Q2J3-F1
#
_entry.id   AF-A0A9E2Q2J3-F1
#
_cell.length_a   1.000
_cell.length_b   1.000
_cell.length_c   1.000
_cell.angle_alpha   90.00
_cell.angle_beta   90.00
_cell.angle_gamma   90.00
#
_symmetry.space_group_name_H-M   'P 1'
#
loop_
_entity.id
_entity.type
_entity.pdbx_description
1 polymer ?
#
loop_
_entity_poly.entity_id
_entity_poly.type
_entity_poly.pdbx_seq_one_letter_code
_entity_poly.pdbx_strand_id
1 'polypeptide(L)'
;MKLYLQSIIDDISFDSLPPKWQNFDLAKFSKDKTLFDFQKQGLQNVLKGLWFFYKEKESNKETLFEHYQTNGYEENFDYDLKKKKDSKTIKYLLEYDKDYPVSDSKISFAHFLNRMSFWMATGSGKTLIIVKLIRLLGMLIQEKEMPENDILFLAHRDDLLDQFKQHVEEFNSFNFDTKINLKSLKEYENVKRENVLPFAKNEITVFYYRSDLISDIQKEKIVNFRNYDNSGKWYILLDEAHKGDKEDSKRQMLYSILSRNGFLFNFSATFTDPRDYATCVFNFNLSKFIEEGYGKHIYVSDQEVTAFRDKDDFSRIEKQKIVLKTLILQTYINNYFKKIRKKERTLYNRPLLLTLVNSVDTKEADLKLFFSELEKVAKNEIRADLFQKAKDELAAEFTDNCQYEFENIEVIIDKSTLSKINYKDVLQAIFNSKHPGNVEVLKIPGNRNEIIFKLQTSENPFALIKIGDISGWLKEKLDGYEIIESFENESVFKKINRDDSEINILMGSRAFYEGWDSNRPNLILFVNIGVGKDAKKFVLQSIGRGVRIEPQKNKRKRLQNLFNSKEIKEELFAKVRQYILPIESLFIFGTNAENLKEIIRTLKEEKQDRDLGQEFIINAEAEKHLLLVPVYKDSDKIFAEEKEIQKYPISKEDFILADAMFKHLGEKVALAKYECDIKVLEKVGESLGESERYYDFSEERTIAEPELLLDRMFDYFSVKNREFDKYKELEDEIVHFKKVKFSDGEKFDQIRKQIKKVRAVPEKKQELKKAFDLKQLSFDDMLKQAQSLKESQNFEYQNKKLTIKYIRNHYYIPLIVSESEKVDYLNHIIEVESEVKFIEQLEEYLQKDNNIFKQFDWWMFSKLDETLDEVYIPYYNPNKNNIAKFKPDFVFWMQKGNDYIILFVDPKGTEHADGYRKIDGYSKIFETAGEQRTSKKYPFNGFDIKTKLLLKPKRGIAEVPDNYKKYWFDNFTEFAAKIGKAEQASKVG
;
A
#
# COMPACT_ATOMS: atom_id res chain seq x y z
N MET A 1 1.41 -6.60 -18.40
CA MET A 1 1.85 -7.94 -17.92
C MET A 1 1.03 -8.27 -16.70
N LYS A 2 0.47 -9.48 -16.61
CA LYS A 2 -0.42 -9.89 -15.50
C LYS A 2 0.37 -10.26 -14.25
N LEU A 3 -0.13 -9.87 -13.08
CA LEU A 3 0.44 -10.19 -11.77
C LEU A 3 -0.18 -11.47 -11.20
N TYR A 4 0.17 -12.62 -11.81
CA TYR A 4 -0.45 -13.92 -11.51
C TYR A 4 -0.36 -14.32 -10.03
N LEU A 5 0.84 -14.26 -9.45
CA LEU A 5 1.02 -14.65 -8.05
C LEU A 5 0.21 -13.77 -7.11
N GLN A 6 0.18 -12.46 -7.34
CA GLN A 6 -0.60 -11.55 -6.52
C GLN A 6 -2.08 -11.92 -6.55
N SER A 7 -2.66 -12.19 -7.72
CA SER A 7 -4.06 -12.61 -7.85
C SER A 7 -4.34 -13.89 -7.05
N ILE A 8 -3.47 -14.90 -7.19
CA ILE A 8 -3.61 -16.18 -6.46
C ILE A 8 -3.58 -15.96 -4.95
N ILE A 9 -2.69 -15.08 -4.47
CA ILE A 9 -2.49 -14.86 -3.03
C ILE A 9 -3.53 -13.90 -2.43
N ASP A 10 -4.06 -12.97 -3.21
CA ASP A 10 -5.12 -12.07 -2.76
C ASP A 10 -6.43 -12.86 -2.48
N ASP A 11 -6.66 -13.98 -3.19
CA ASP A 11 -7.76 -14.92 -2.93
C ASP A 11 -7.57 -15.78 -1.66
N ILE A 12 -6.34 -15.89 -1.15
CA ILE A 12 -6.07 -16.60 0.10
C ILE A 12 -6.27 -15.63 1.26
N SER A 13 -7.24 -15.92 2.12
CA SER A 13 -7.41 -15.17 3.36
C SER A 13 -6.19 -15.38 4.26
N PHE A 14 -5.62 -14.29 4.79
CA PHE A 14 -4.53 -14.41 5.77
C PHE A 14 -4.98 -15.21 7.01
N ASP A 15 -6.28 -15.15 7.29
CA ASP A 15 -6.92 -15.75 8.46
C ASP A 15 -7.09 -17.26 8.34
N SER A 16 -6.95 -17.82 7.13
CA SER A 16 -7.04 -19.27 6.90
C SER A 16 -5.72 -19.99 7.11
N LEU A 17 -4.60 -19.28 7.32
CA LEU A 17 -3.31 -19.90 7.56
C LEU A 17 -3.28 -20.61 8.94
N PRO A 18 -2.40 -21.58 9.19
CA PRO A 18 -2.22 -22.14 10.54
C PRO A 18 -1.70 -21.07 11.52
N PRO A 19 -1.98 -21.17 12.84
CA PRO A 19 -1.55 -20.17 13.83
C PRO A 19 -0.05 -19.86 13.82
N LYS A 20 0.81 -20.87 13.57
CA LYS A 20 2.27 -20.70 13.44
C LYS A 20 2.70 -19.75 12.32
N TRP A 21 1.82 -19.53 11.32
CA TRP A 21 2.05 -18.64 10.19
C TRP A 21 1.35 -17.28 10.36
N GLN A 22 0.55 -17.10 11.42
CA GLN A 22 -0.18 -15.87 11.71
C GLN A 22 0.42 -15.07 12.88
N ASN A 23 1.00 -15.75 13.88
CA ASN A 23 1.39 -15.13 15.15
C ASN A 23 2.73 -14.39 15.09
N PHE A 24 2.81 -13.36 14.25
CA PHE A 24 3.98 -12.49 14.14
C PHE A 24 3.60 -11.03 14.36
N ASP A 25 4.40 -10.30 15.15
CA ASP A 25 4.31 -8.84 15.17
C ASP A 25 4.84 -8.27 13.83
N LEU A 26 3.92 -7.94 12.94
CA LEU A 26 4.22 -7.30 11.66
C LEU A 26 4.39 -5.78 11.78
N ALA A 27 3.99 -5.16 12.90
CA ALA A 27 3.86 -3.71 13.03
C ALA A 27 5.10 -3.05 13.64
N LYS A 28 5.59 -3.49 14.81
CA LYS A 28 6.70 -2.80 15.49
C LYS A 28 8.03 -3.14 14.84
N PHE A 29 8.85 -2.13 14.50
CA PHE A 29 10.18 -2.34 13.93
C PHE A 29 11.29 -2.01 14.92
N SER A 30 11.19 -0.82 15.52
CA SER A 30 12.08 -0.32 16.56
C SER A 30 11.26 0.54 17.53
N LYS A 31 11.90 1.05 18.60
CA LYS A 31 11.26 1.94 19.58
C LYS A 31 10.50 3.11 18.93
N ASP A 32 11.03 3.64 17.83
CA ASP A 32 10.53 4.85 17.17
C ASP A 32 9.89 4.59 15.80
N LYS A 33 9.88 3.33 15.32
CA LYS A 33 9.37 2.99 13.98
C LYS A 33 8.35 1.85 14.00
N THR A 34 7.23 2.11 13.35
CA THR A 34 6.20 1.13 13.02
C THR A 34 6.03 1.04 11.51
N LEU A 35 5.80 -0.17 11.01
CA LEU A 35 5.50 -0.39 9.60
C LEU A 35 4.14 0.23 9.24
N PHE A 36 4.07 0.82 8.05
CA PHE A 36 2.83 1.30 7.47
C PHE A 36 1.93 0.14 7.04
N ASP A 37 0.64 0.42 6.84
CA ASP A 37 -0.36 -0.61 6.49
C ASP A 37 0.01 -1.40 5.23
N PHE A 38 0.48 -0.72 4.18
CA PHE A 38 0.93 -1.39 2.96
C PHE A 38 2.17 -2.27 3.18
N GLN A 39 3.05 -1.91 4.12
CA GLN A 39 4.24 -2.72 4.42
C GLN A 39 3.85 -3.98 5.18
N LYS A 40 2.87 -3.89 6.10
CA LYS A 40 2.27 -5.04 6.78
C LYS A 40 1.57 -5.96 5.78
N GLN A 41 0.80 -5.40 4.84
CA GLN A 41 0.17 -6.16 3.76
C GLN A 41 1.20 -6.89 2.89
N GLY A 42 2.31 -6.24 2.55
CA GLY A 42 3.42 -6.87 1.83
C GLY A 42 3.98 -8.09 2.57
N LEU A 43 4.16 -8.01 3.90
CA LEU A 43 4.60 -9.15 4.71
C LEU A 43 3.54 -10.26 4.81
N GLN A 44 2.26 -9.91 4.93
CA GLN A 44 1.16 -10.88 4.93
C GLN A 44 1.10 -11.66 3.61
N ASN A 45 1.20 -10.97 2.47
CA ASN A 45 1.18 -11.60 1.16
C ASN A 45 2.37 -12.58 0.98
N VAL A 46 3.52 -12.29 1.59
CA VAL A 46 4.67 -13.20 1.57
C VAL A 46 4.42 -14.43 2.42
N LEU A 47 3.87 -14.27 3.63
CA LEU A 47 3.52 -15.41 4.49
C LEU A 47 2.51 -16.33 3.79
N LYS A 48 1.46 -15.77 3.18
CA LYS A 48 0.51 -16.53 2.34
C LYS A 48 1.21 -17.27 1.22
N GLY A 49 2.07 -16.60 0.46
CA GLY A 49 2.77 -17.21 -0.66
C GLY A 49 3.77 -18.30 -0.26
N LEU A 50 4.47 -18.12 0.86
CA LEU A 50 5.44 -19.09 1.37
C LEU A 50 4.70 -20.30 1.93
N TRP A 51 3.62 -20.08 2.68
CA TRP A 51 2.74 -21.15 3.13
C TRP A 51 2.16 -21.93 1.95
N PHE A 52 1.64 -21.21 0.93
CA PHE A 52 1.10 -21.82 -0.27
C PHE A 52 2.14 -22.68 -0.99
N PHE A 53 3.38 -22.21 -1.14
CA PHE A 53 4.42 -23.00 -1.79
C PHE A 53 4.92 -24.18 -0.94
N TYR A 54 5.27 -23.95 0.32
CA TYR A 54 5.93 -24.95 1.16
C TYR A 54 4.96 -25.96 1.77
N LYS A 55 3.72 -25.57 2.07
CA LYS A 55 2.72 -26.42 2.72
C LYS A 55 1.70 -26.96 1.73
N GLU A 56 0.99 -26.10 1.01
CA GLU A 56 -0.07 -26.53 0.09
C GLU A 56 0.48 -27.22 -1.17
N LYS A 57 1.62 -26.74 -1.69
CA LYS A 57 2.28 -27.34 -2.87
C LYS A 57 3.46 -28.25 -2.52
N GLU A 58 3.74 -28.45 -1.22
CA GLU A 58 4.83 -29.32 -0.75
C GLU A 58 6.19 -29.04 -1.42
N SER A 59 6.49 -27.76 -1.71
CA SER A 59 7.68 -27.31 -2.46
C SER A 59 7.78 -27.81 -3.92
N ASN A 60 6.69 -28.31 -4.49
CA ASN A 60 6.64 -28.83 -5.85
C ASN A 60 6.34 -27.71 -6.87
N LYS A 61 7.35 -27.41 -7.69
CA LYS A 61 7.30 -26.33 -8.69
C LYS A 61 6.32 -26.58 -9.83
N GLU A 62 6.11 -27.83 -10.24
CA GLU A 62 5.18 -28.16 -11.33
C GLU A 62 3.73 -27.98 -10.89
N THR A 63 3.37 -28.45 -9.69
CA THR A 63 2.01 -28.24 -9.15
C THR A 63 1.70 -26.76 -8.90
N LEU A 64 2.72 -25.96 -8.56
CA LEU A 64 2.58 -24.51 -8.49
C LEU A 64 2.33 -23.93 -9.89
N PHE A 65 3.03 -24.41 -10.92
CA PHE A 65 2.85 -23.96 -12.29
C PHE A 65 1.46 -24.32 -12.86
N GLU A 66 0.96 -25.53 -12.60
CA GLU A 66 -0.40 -25.95 -12.94
C GLU A 66 -1.44 -25.01 -12.30
N HIS A 67 -1.17 -24.54 -11.08
CA HIS A 67 -2.04 -23.57 -10.42
C HIS A 67 -2.01 -22.20 -11.13
N TYR A 68 -0.84 -21.75 -11.61
CA TYR A 68 -0.76 -20.54 -12.45
C TYR A 68 -1.57 -20.71 -13.74
N GLN A 69 -1.47 -21.88 -14.41
CA GLN A 69 -2.23 -22.19 -15.62
C GLN A 69 -3.74 -22.18 -15.38
N THR A 70 -4.18 -22.73 -14.24
CA THR A 70 -5.60 -22.72 -13.83
C THR A 70 -6.11 -21.30 -13.56
N ASN A 71 -5.22 -20.38 -13.18
CA ASN A 71 -5.52 -18.96 -12.96
C ASN A 71 -5.21 -18.09 -14.20
N GLY A 72 -5.37 -18.66 -15.40
CA GLY A 72 -5.32 -17.90 -16.66
C GLY A 72 -3.91 -17.49 -17.10
N TYR A 73 -2.88 -18.23 -16.69
CA TYR A 73 -1.53 -18.06 -17.24
C TYR A 73 -1.49 -18.46 -18.72
N GLU A 74 -1.37 -17.45 -19.58
CA GLU A 74 -1.37 -17.57 -21.05
C GLU A 74 -0.01 -17.18 -21.67
N GLU A 75 0.90 -16.63 -20.86
CA GLU A 75 2.22 -16.17 -21.31
C GLU A 75 3.18 -17.36 -21.51
N ASN A 76 4.19 -17.25 -22.39
CA ASN A 76 5.26 -18.24 -22.48
C ASN A 76 6.59 -17.60 -22.02
N PHE A 77 6.92 -17.84 -20.76
CA PHE A 77 8.20 -17.46 -20.15
C PHE A 77 9.19 -18.63 -20.04
N ASP A 78 8.99 -19.69 -20.81
CA ASP A 78 9.97 -20.77 -20.89
C ASP A 78 11.30 -20.22 -21.39
N TYR A 79 12.39 -20.73 -20.82
CA TYR A 79 13.72 -20.32 -21.19
C TYR A 79 14.13 -21.04 -22.48
N ASP A 80 14.14 -20.33 -23.60
CA ASP A 80 14.37 -20.88 -24.94
C ASP A 80 15.87 -20.91 -25.31
N LEU A 81 16.41 -22.11 -25.48
CA LEU A 81 17.83 -22.34 -25.78
C LEU A 81 18.23 -21.91 -27.20
N LYS A 82 17.27 -21.71 -28.12
CA LYS A 82 17.53 -21.31 -29.52
C LYS A 82 17.61 -19.79 -29.69
N LYS A 83 17.16 -18.99 -28.72
CA LYS A 83 17.24 -17.52 -28.78
C LYS A 83 18.69 -17.05 -28.62
N LYS A 84 19.21 -16.31 -29.61
CA LYS A 84 20.57 -15.70 -29.60
C LYS A 84 20.87 -14.84 -28.36
N LYS A 85 19.84 -14.28 -27.73
CA LYS A 85 19.97 -13.43 -26.52
C LYS A 85 20.28 -14.27 -25.27
N ASP A 86 19.84 -15.52 -25.26
CA ASP A 86 19.90 -16.44 -24.13
C ASP A 86 21.10 -17.40 -24.26
N SER A 87 21.67 -17.54 -25.47
CA SER A 87 22.77 -18.47 -25.78
C SER A 87 24.05 -18.32 -24.97
N LYS A 88 24.33 -17.11 -24.43
CA LYS A 88 25.55 -16.85 -23.64
C LYS A 88 25.46 -17.33 -22.20
N THR A 89 24.25 -17.53 -21.69
CA THR A 89 23.96 -17.88 -20.29
C THR A 89 23.48 -19.33 -20.14
N ILE A 90 23.13 -20.00 -21.25
CA ILE A 90 22.77 -21.43 -21.31
C ILE A 90 23.81 -22.30 -20.61
N LYS A 91 25.10 -22.07 -20.86
CA LYS A 91 26.17 -22.90 -20.32
C LYS A 91 26.09 -23.06 -18.80
N TYR A 92 25.62 -22.03 -18.08
CA TYR A 92 25.50 -22.09 -16.62
C TYR A 92 24.30 -22.92 -16.18
N LEU A 93 23.15 -22.84 -16.86
CA LEU A 93 21.98 -23.66 -16.51
C LEU A 93 22.21 -25.14 -16.82
N LEU A 94 22.94 -25.44 -17.91
CA LEU A 94 23.30 -26.81 -18.27
C LEU A 94 24.31 -27.46 -17.30
N GLU A 95 25.03 -26.68 -16.48
CA GLU A 95 25.85 -27.22 -15.38
C GLU A 95 24.96 -27.86 -14.27
N TYR A 96 23.66 -27.57 -14.27
CA TYR A 96 22.66 -28.01 -13.28
C TYR A 96 21.44 -28.66 -13.97
N ASP A 97 21.72 -29.57 -14.91
CA ASP A 97 20.73 -30.27 -15.76
C ASP A 97 19.62 -30.99 -14.98
N LYS A 98 19.90 -31.50 -13.78
CA LYS A 98 18.89 -32.10 -12.89
C LYS A 98 17.87 -31.11 -12.36
N ASP A 99 18.31 -29.89 -12.03
CA ASP A 99 17.45 -28.84 -11.48
C ASP A 99 16.73 -28.05 -12.59
N TYR A 100 17.32 -28.03 -13.79
CA TYR A 100 16.84 -27.33 -15.00
C TYR A 100 16.79 -28.27 -16.21
N PRO A 101 15.86 -29.24 -16.24
CA PRO A 101 15.72 -30.18 -17.34
C PRO A 101 15.34 -29.46 -18.63
N VAL A 102 15.95 -29.92 -19.73
CA VAL A 102 15.70 -29.39 -21.07
C VAL A 102 14.74 -30.30 -21.82
N SER A 103 13.62 -29.75 -22.27
CA SER A 103 12.66 -30.42 -23.16
C SER A 103 12.41 -29.53 -24.38
N ASP A 104 12.43 -30.09 -25.60
CA ASP A 104 12.22 -29.35 -26.85
C ASP A 104 13.06 -28.08 -27.02
N SER A 105 14.32 -28.13 -26.56
CA SER A 105 15.24 -26.98 -26.52
C SER A 105 14.75 -25.82 -25.64
N LYS A 106 13.93 -26.09 -24.61
CA LYS A 106 13.45 -25.12 -23.64
C LYS A 106 13.59 -25.67 -22.21
N ILE A 107 13.66 -24.77 -21.23
CA ILE A 107 13.49 -25.09 -19.81
C ILE A 107 12.16 -24.46 -19.37
N SER A 108 11.29 -25.26 -18.76
CA SER A 108 9.96 -24.84 -18.31
C SER A 108 10.05 -23.65 -17.34
N PHE A 109 9.09 -22.71 -17.46
CA PHE A 109 8.93 -21.62 -16.49
C PHE A 109 8.74 -22.13 -15.06
N ALA A 110 8.20 -23.33 -14.85
CA ALA A 110 8.02 -23.96 -13.54
C ALA A 110 9.29 -23.91 -12.67
N HIS A 111 10.46 -24.18 -13.27
CA HIS A 111 11.75 -24.19 -12.55
C HIS A 111 12.20 -22.82 -12.02
N PHE A 112 11.51 -21.74 -12.42
CA PHE A 112 11.78 -20.35 -11.99
C PHE A 112 10.67 -19.77 -11.09
N LEU A 113 9.71 -20.59 -10.63
CA LEU A 113 8.56 -20.15 -9.83
C LEU A 113 8.82 -20.02 -8.33
N ASN A 114 9.91 -20.59 -7.80
CA ASN A 114 10.31 -20.39 -6.40
C ASN A 114 10.93 -19.00 -6.19
N ARG A 115 10.18 -17.98 -6.61
CA ARG A 115 10.50 -16.57 -6.57
C ARG A 115 9.26 -15.77 -6.19
N MET A 116 9.45 -14.69 -5.44
CA MET A 116 8.47 -13.64 -5.21
C MET A 116 9.08 -12.28 -5.53
N SER A 117 8.34 -11.46 -6.25
CA SER A 117 8.77 -10.10 -6.59
C SER A 117 7.88 -9.06 -5.90
N PHE A 118 8.49 -7.97 -5.44
CA PHE A 118 7.83 -6.85 -4.79
C PHE A 118 8.03 -5.63 -5.65
N TRP A 119 6.97 -5.21 -6.31
CA TRP A 119 7.00 -4.04 -7.16
C TRP A 119 6.70 -2.81 -6.32
N MET A 120 7.74 -2.15 -5.82
CA MET A 120 7.60 -1.11 -4.81
C MET A 120 8.32 0.17 -5.19
N ALA A 121 7.63 1.31 -5.08
CA ALA A 121 8.18 2.63 -5.37
C ALA A 121 9.52 2.87 -4.65
N THR A 122 10.46 3.57 -5.30
CA THR A 122 11.71 3.98 -4.65
C THR A 122 11.38 4.91 -3.47
N GLY A 123 11.88 4.62 -2.27
CA GLY A 123 11.56 5.41 -1.07
C GLY A 123 10.36 4.96 -0.24
N SER A 124 9.64 3.91 -0.67
CA SER A 124 8.55 3.29 0.10
C SER A 124 9.02 2.52 1.34
N GLY A 125 10.32 2.41 1.57
CA GLY A 125 10.90 1.72 2.74
C GLY A 125 11.06 0.21 2.58
N LYS A 126 11.39 -0.26 1.37
CA LYS A 126 11.66 -1.69 1.05
C LYS A 126 12.55 -2.38 2.08
N THR A 127 13.64 -1.73 2.50
CA THR A 127 14.61 -2.31 3.46
C THR A 127 13.99 -2.68 4.80
N LEU A 128 12.94 -1.97 5.25
CA LEU A 128 12.22 -2.32 6.50
C LEU A 128 11.46 -3.66 6.34
N ILE A 129 10.85 -3.88 5.18
CA ILE A 129 10.18 -5.14 4.84
C ILE A 129 11.20 -6.26 4.75
N ILE A 130 12.36 -6.02 4.12
CA ILE A 130 13.44 -7.01 4.00
C ILE A 130 13.92 -7.48 5.38
N VAL A 131 14.21 -6.56 6.30
CA VAL A 131 14.66 -6.91 7.66
C VAL A 131 13.57 -7.68 8.41
N LYS A 132 12.30 -7.27 8.30
CA LYS A 132 11.19 -8.02 8.88
C LYS A 132 11.02 -9.41 8.27
N LEU A 133 11.15 -9.53 6.95
CA LEU A 133 11.08 -10.80 6.24
C LEU A 133 12.19 -11.75 6.70
N ILE A 134 13.42 -11.26 6.88
CA ILE A 134 14.52 -12.06 7.44
C ILE A 134 14.14 -12.65 8.80
N ARG A 135 13.52 -11.84 9.68
CA ARG A 135 13.01 -12.36 10.96
C ARG A 135 11.96 -13.44 10.76
N LEU A 136 10.97 -13.20 9.89
CA LEU A 136 9.90 -14.18 9.62
C LEU A 136 10.48 -15.49 9.10
N LEU A 137 11.42 -15.43 8.16
CA LEU A 137 12.12 -16.61 7.64
C LEU A 137 12.86 -17.35 8.75
N GLY A 138 13.64 -16.65 9.58
CA GLY A 138 14.37 -17.27 10.68
C GLY A 138 13.45 -17.95 11.69
N MET A 139 12.34 -17.32 12.07
CA MET A 139 11.35 -17.91 12.97
C MET A 139 10.70 -19.15 12.36
N LEU A 140 10.27 -19.08 11.08
CA LEU A 140 9.67 -20.23 10.39
C LEU A 140 10.65 -21.40 10.21
N ILE A 141 11.95 -21.12 10.04
CA ILE A 141 12.99 -22.14 10.00
C ILE A 141 13.17 -22.79 11.38
N GLN A 142 13.27 -21.99 12.44
CA GLN A 142 13.39 -22.47 13.82
C GLN A 142 12.21 -23.36 14.23
N GLU A 143 11.00 -22.97 13.82
CA GLU A 143 9.75 -23.71 14.04
C GLU A 143 9.59 -24.94 13.12
N LYS A 144 10.58 -25.23 12.27
CA LYS A 144 10.56 -26.31 11.26
C LYS A 144 9.38 -26.24 10.30
N GLU A 145 8.83 -25.04 10.12
CA GLU A 145 7.78 -24.79 9.14
C GLU A 145 8.36 -24.64 7.73
N MET A 146 9.64 -24.30 7.61
CA MET A 146 10.38 -24.17 6.35
C MET A 146 11.72 -24.92 6.38
N PRO A 147 12.29 -25.27 5.21
CA PRO A 147 13.61 -25.89 5.13
C PRO A 147 14.73 -25.02 5.75
N GLU A 148 15.68 -25.66 6.42
CA GLU A 148 16.88 -25.04 7.02
C GLU A 148 17.90 -24.60 5.96
N ASN A 149 17.55 -23.58 5.18
CA ASN A 149 18.40 -22.99 4.14
C ASN A 149 19.05 -21.67 4.61
N ASP A 150 20.20 -21.32 4.03
CA ASP A 150 20.92 -20.10 4.39
C ASP A 150 20.31 -18.83 3.76
N ILE A 151 20.44 -17.69 4.44
CA ILE A 151 19.92 -16.41 3.96
C ILE A 151 21.04 -15.56 3.35
N LEU A 152 20.83 -15.06 2.12
CA LEU A 152 21.75 -14.20 1.39
C LEU A 152 21.08 -12.90 0.96
N PHE A 153 21.57 -11.77 1.46
CA PHE A 153 21.16 -10.44 1.04
C PHE A 153 22.11 -9.86 0.00
N LEU A 154 21.58 -9.39 -1.13
CA LEU A 154 22.36 -8.79 -2.22
C LEU A 154 21.81 -7.41 -2.58
N ALA A 155 22.71 -6.42 -2.61
CA ALA A 155 22.42 -5.08 -3.10
C ALA A 155 23.45 -4.64 -4.15
N HIS A 156 23.08 -3.73 -5.04
CA HIS A 156 23.97 -3.31 -6.13
C HIS A 156 25.09 -2.34 -5.69
N ARG A 157 24.95 -1.69 -4.53
CA ARG A 157 25.85 -0.61 -4.08
C ARG A 157 26.18 -0.69 -2.59
N ASP A 158 27.34 -0.15 -2.22
CA ASP A 158 27.84 -0.16 -0.84
C ASP A 158 26.99 0.68 0.11
N ASP A 159 26.44 1.82 -0.34
CA ASP A 159 25.57 2.66 0.49
C ASP A 159 24.24 1.98 0.84
N LEU A 160 23.68 1.16 -0.07
CA LEU A 160 22.51 0.33 0.22
C LEU A 160 22.84 -0.79 1.22
N LEU A 161 24.02 -1.40 1.12
CA LEU A 161 24.48 -2.38 2.11
C LEU A 161 24.66 -1.73 3.49
N ASP A 162 25.22 -0.53 3.55
CA ASP A 162 25.39 0.19 4.81
C ASP A 162 24.05 0.64 5.41
N GLN A 163 23.09 1.07 4.57
CA GLN A 163 21.72 1.34 5.00
C GLN A 163 21.06 0.08 5.59
N PHE A 164 21.23 -1.07 4.95
CA PHE A 164 20.72 -2.34 5.46
C PHE A 164 21.32 -2.70 6.82
N LYS A 165 22.65 -2.57 6.98
CA LYS A 165 23.33 -2.81 8.27
C LYS A 165 22.78 -1.91 9.38
N GLN A 166 22.60 -0.62 9.11
CA GLN A 166 22.04 0.32 10.08
C GLN A 166 20.62 -0.06 10.51
N HIS A 167 19.78 -0.48 9.57
CA HIS A 167 18.42 -0.95 9.91
C HIS A 167 18.42 -2.26 10.69
N VAL A 168 19.37 -3.16 10.45
CA VAL A 168 19.55 -4.38 11.25
C VAL A 168 20.02 -4.05 12.67
N GLU A 169 20.96 -3.13 12.83
CA GLU A 169 21.41 -2.66 14.15
C GLU A 169 20.26 -2.02 14.93
N GLU A 170 19.50 -1.14 14.29
CA GLU A 170 18.30 -0.53 14.86
C GLU A 170 17.27 -1.59 15.29
N PHE A 171 17.01 -2.56 14.41
CA PHE A 171 16.08 -3.65 14.67
C PHE A 171 16.54 -4.51 15.87
N ASN A 172 17.81 -4.92 15.89
CA ASN A 172 18.40 -5.71 16.97
C ASN A 172 18.44 -4.95 18.30
N SER A 173 18.53 -3.62 18.30
CA SER A 173 18.54 -2.82 19.54
C SER A 173 17.23 -2.87 20.32
N PHE A 174 16.13 -3.22 19.64
CA PHE A 174 14.79 -3.29 20.20
C PHE A 174 14.29 -4.73 20.39
N ASN A 175 14.82 -5.68 19.62
CA ASN A 175 14.36 -7.07 19.64
C ASN A 175 15.40 -7.98 20.30
N PHE A 176 15.13 -8.38 21.54
CA PHE A 176 16.03 -9.23 22.32
C PHE A 176 15.84 -10.73 22.04
N ASP A 177 14.66 -11.13 21.53
CA ASP A 177 14.30 -12.53 21.33
C ASP A 177 14.91 -13.14 20.06
N THR A 178 15.26 -12.32 19.08
CA THR A 178 15.82 -12.81 17.81
C THR A 178 16.78 -11.78 17.25
N LYS A 179 18.06 -12.15 17.18
CA LYS A 179 19.12 -11.26 16.71
C LYS A 179 19.55 -11.64 15.30
N ILE A 180 19.61 -10.66 14.40
CA ILE A 180 20.13 -10.84 13.05
C ILE A 180 21.63 -10.58 13.05
N ASN A 181 22.42 -11.60 12.71
CA ASN A 181 23.88 -11.53 12.63
C ASN A 181 24.34 -11.43 11.18
N LEU A 182 24.94 -10.30 10.82
CA LEU A 182 25.41 -10.04 9.46
C LEU A 182 26.84 -10.54 9.27
N LYS A 183 27.08 -11.35 8.22
CA LYS A 183 28.40 -11.86 7.83
C LYS A 183 28.68 -11.55 6.36
N SER A 184 29.92 -11.21 6.02
CA SER A 184 30.28 -11.07 4.62
C SER A 184 30.19 -12.44 3.94
N LEU A 185 29.70 -12.49 2.70
CA LEU A 185 29.70 -13.74 1.92
C LEU A 185 31.10 -14.36 1.80
N LYS A 186 32.17 -13.55 1.82
CA LYS A 186 33.55 -14.03 1.82
C LYS A 186 33.92 -14.88 3.05
N GLU A 187 33.21 -14.70 4.15
CA GLU A 187 33.41 -15.45 5.40
C GLU A 187 32.63 -16.78 5.44
N TYR A 188 31.86 -17.09 4.39
CA TYR A 188 30.95 -18.24 4.36
C TYR A 188 31.61 -19.56 4.77
N GLU A 189 32.76 -19.92 4.17
CA GLU A 189 33.46 -21.17 4.54
C GLU A 189 33.92 -21.17 6.00
N ASN A 190 34.38 -20.04 6.52
CA ASN A 190 34.86 -19.94 7.91
C ASN A 190 33.68 -20.11 8.87
N VAL A 191 32.58 -19.40 8.63
CA VAL A 191 31.36 -19.48 9.46
C VAL A 191 30.75 -20.89 9.44
N LYS A 192 30.85 -21.62 8.32
CA LYS A 192 30.37 -23.01 8.23
C LYS A 192 31.32 -24.04 8.85
N ARG A 193 32.62 -23.72 8.96
CA ARG A 193 33.64 -24.59 9.60
C ARG A 193 33.74 -24.36 11.10
N GLU A 194 33.57 -23.12 11.55
CA GLU A 194 33.37 -22.81 12.95
C GLU A 194 32.05 -23.44 13.38
N ASN A 195 32.10 -24.53 14.15
CA ASN A 195 30.90 -25.10 14.76
C ASN A 195 30.20 -23.98 15.53
N VAL A 196 29.10 -23.46 14.97
CA VAL A 196 28.21 -22.54 15.67
C VAL A 196 27.81 -23.25 16.95
N LEU A 197 28.22 -22.70 18.10
CA LEU A 197 27.89 -23.26 19.40
C LEU A 197 26.38 -23.54 19.44
N PRO A 198 25.93 -24.76 19.78
CA PRO A 198 24.50 -25.14 19.78
C PRO A 198 23.60 -24.31 20.70
N PHE A 199 24.17 -23.35 21.45
CA PHE A 199 23.50 -22.53 22.45
C PHE A 199 22.97 -21.18 21.93
N ALA A 200 23.25 -20.78 20.69
CA ALA A 200 22.69 -19.57 20.10
C ALA A 200 21.28 -19.84 19.53
N LYS A 201 20.33 -20.28 20.37
CA LYS A 201 18.97 -20.67 19.94
C LYS A 201 18.17 -19.55 19.23
N ASN A 202 18.64 -18.31 19.28
CA ASN A 202 17.89 -17.11 18.89
C ASN A 202 18.64 -16.20 17.90
N GLU A 203 19.60 -16.74 17.13
CA GLU A 203 20.37 -15.95 16.16
C GLU A 203 20.09 -16.35 14.71
N ILE A 204 19.81 -15.37 13.85
CA ILE A 204 19.62 -15.55 12.40
C ILE A 204 20.88 -15.06 11.71
N THR A 205 21.66 -15.97 11.12
CA THR A 205 22.84 -15.58 10.32
C THR A 205 22.41 -15.20 8.91
N VAL A 206 22.80 -14.00 8.47
CA VAL A 206 22.54 -13.50 7.12
C VAL A 206 23.86 -13.13 6.46
N PHE A 207 24.13 -13.76 5.33
CA PHE A 207 25.26 -13.39 4.48
C PHE A 207 24.88 -12.19 3.62
N TYR A 208 25.79 -11.23 3.46
CA TYR A 208 25.57 -10.09 2.56
C TYR A 208 26.72 -9.88 1.59
N TYR A 209 26.40 -9.42 0.39
CA TYR A 209 27.42 -9.04 -0.59
C TYR A 209 26.88 -8.08 -1.66
N ARG A 210 27.79 -7.51 -2.45
CA ARG A 210 27.41 -6.73 -3.63
C ARG A 210 26.98 -7.64 -4.77
N SER A 211 25.79 -7.38 -5.31
CA SER A 211 25.17 -8.18 -6.36
C SER A 211 26.00 -8.19 -7.65
N ASP A 212 26.63 -7.06 -8.00
CA ASP A 212 27.42 -6.89 -9.21
C ASP A 212 28.81 -7.54 -9.16
N LEU A 213 29.25 -7.93 -7.98
CA LEU A 213 30.52 -8.61 -7.74
C LEU A 213 30.41 -10.14 -7.73
N ILE A 214 29.22 -10.69 -7.95
CA ILE A 214 29.01 -12.13 -8.15
C ILE A 214 29.15 -12.47 -9.64
N SER A 215 30.07 -13.38 -9.97
CA SER A 215 30.38 -13.73 -11.36
C SER A 215 30.76 -15.21 -11.50
N ASP A 216 31.08 -15.64 -12.72
CA ASP A 216 31.61 -16.98 -13.03
C ASP A 216 33.14 -17.06 -12.94
N ILE A 217 33.81 -15.96 -12.57
CA ILE A 217 35.25 -15.83 -12.41
C ILE A 217 35.60 -15.35 -10.99
N GLN A 218 36.79 -15.70 -10.51
CA GLN A 218 37.33 -15.23 -9.25
C GLN A 218 38.34 -14.09 -9.48
N LYS A 219 38.17 -12.96 -8.78
CA LYS A 219 39.16 -11.87 -8.64
C LYS A 219 39.23 -11.43 -7.17
N GLU A 220 40.00 -10.38 -6.87
CA GLU A 220 40.14 -9.85 -5.50
C GLU A 220 38.79 -9.41 -4.89
N LYS A 221 37.99 -8.65 -5.65
CA LYS A 221 36.64 -8.20 -5.25
C LYS A 221 35.51 -9.00 -5.88
N ILE A 222 35.75 -9.70 -7.00
CA ILE A 222 34.72 -10.49 -7.68
C ILE A 222 34.76 -11.92 -7.16
N VAL A 223 33.62 -12.45 -6.73
CA VAL A 223 33.50 -13.80 -6.21
C VAL A 223 32.89 -14.74 -7.25
N ASN A 224 33.44 -15.95 -7.35
CA ASN A 224 32.88 -16.99 -8.21
C ASN A 224 31.67 -17.64 -7.53
N PHE A 225 30.49 -17.56 -8.15
CA PHE A 225 29.24 -18.09 -7.59
C PHE A 225 29.32 -19.58 -7.23
N ARG A 226 30.14 -20.36 -7.96
CA ARG A 226 30.31 -21.81 -7.72
C ARG A 226 30.87 -22.13 -6.34
N ASN A 227 31.67 -21.23 -5.77
CA ASN A 227 32.23 -21.41 -4.42
C ASN A 227 31.15 -21.24 -3.33
N TYR A 228 30.02 -20.64 -3.69
CA TYR A 228 28.90 -20.36 -2.79
C TYR A 228 27.64 -21.06 -3.26
N ASP A 229 27.74 -22.12 -4.07
CA ASP A 229 26.59 -22.80 -4.66
C ASP A 229 25.58 -23.27 -3.60
N ASN A 230 26.08 -23.77 -2.46
CA ASN A 230 25.30 -24.30 -1.34
C ASN A 230 24.20 -25.30 -1.77
N SER A 231 24.44 -26.09 -2.81
CA SER A 231 23.43 -26.98 -3.41
C SER A 231 22.12 -26.28 -3.79
N GLY A 232 22.16 -24.97 -4.03
CA GLY A 232 20.99 -24.18 -4.36
C GLY A 232 20.11 -23.77 -3.16
N LYS A 233 20.57 -24.04 -1.93
CA LYS A 233 19.81 -23.88 -0.69
C LYS A 233 19.94 -22.48 -0.11
N TRP A 234 19.67 -21.46 -0.93
CA TRP A 234 19.68 -20.06 -0.52
C TRP A 234 18.27 -19.45 -0.52
N TYR A 235 17.95 -18.75 0.57
CA TYR A 235 16.95 -17.69 0.60
C TYR A 235 17.62 -16.38 0.19
N ILE A 236 17.45 -15.98 -1.06
CA ILE A 236 18.13 -14.80 -1.62
C ILE A 236 17.18 -13.60 -1.56
N LEU A 237 17.59 -12.52 -0.91
CA LEU A 237 16.88 -11.24 -0.90
C LEU A 237 17.66 -10.23 -1.75
N LEU A 238 17.05 -9.78 -2.84
CA LEU A 238 17.61 -8.78 -3.75
C LEU A 238 17.01 -7.41 -3.47
N ASP A 239 17.83 -6.40 -3.19
CA ASP A 239 17.41 -5.00 -3.10
C ASP A 239 18.02 -4.18 -4.25
N GLU A 240 17.20 -3.81 -5.24
CA GLU A 240 17.61 -3.06 -6.44
C GLU A 240 18.82 -3.72 -7.16
N ALA A 241 18.87 -5.06 -7.18
CA ALA A 241 20.06 -5.82 -7.56
C ALA A 241 20.39 -5.83 -9.07
N HIS A 242 19.53 -5.26 -9.93
CA HIS A 242 19.72 -5.14 -11.37
C HIS A 242 20.25 -3.75 -11.75
N LYS A 243 21.28 -3.68 -12.60
CA LYS A 243 21.92 -2.43 -13.05
C LYS A 243 21.31 -1.83 -14.32
N GLY A 244 20.58 -2.63 -15.10
CA GLY A 244 20.18 -2.35 -16.48
C GLY A 244 21.29 -2.62 -17.51
N ASP A 245 22.43 -3.17 -17.12
CA ASP A 245 23.59 -3.33 -18.00
C ASP A 245 23.56 -4.63 -18.84
N LYS A 246 24.53 -4.78 -19.75
CA LYS A 246 24.61 -5.93 -20.67
C LYS A 246 24.82 -7.28 -19.96
N GLU A 247 25.25 -7.31 -18.70
CA GLU A 247 25.51 -8.53 -17.93
C GLU A 247 24.37 -8.89 -16.97
N ASP A 248 23.32 -8.07 -16.86
CA ASP A 248 22.22 -8.32 -15.95
C ASP A 248 21.49 -9.64 -16.22
N SER A 249 21.29 -10.03 -17.48
CA SER A 249 20.66 -11.32 -17.80
C SER A 249 21.48 -12.49 -17.26
N LYS A 250 22.82 -12.39 -17.30
CA LYS A 250 23.72 -13.38 -16.71
C LYS A 250 23.56 -13.43 -15.18
N ARG A 251 23.58 -12.28 -14.51
CA ARG A 251 23.43 -12.22 -13.05
C ARG A 251 22.10 -12.78 -12.55
N GLN A 252 20.99 -12.47 -13.25
CA GLN A 252 19.69 -13.06 -12.92
C GLN A 252 19.70 -14.60 -13.00
N MET A 253 20.44 -15.17 -13.97
CA MET A 253 20.61 -16.62 -14.06
C MET A 253 21.44 -17.17 -12.89
N LEU A 254 22.52 -16.49 -12.50
CA LEU A 254 23.32 -16.91 -11.35
C LEU A 254 22.49 -16.90 -10.05
N TYR A 255 21.65 -15.88 -9.84
CA TYR A 255 20.77 -15.84 -8.66
C TYR A 255 19.75 -16.97 -8.68
N SER A 256 19.16 -17.27 -9.84
CA SER A 256 18.23 -18.39 -10.01
C SER A 256 18.90 -19.73 -9.65
N ILE A 257 20.14 -19.94 -10.12
CA ILE A 257 20.94 -21.13 -9.81
C ILE A 257 21.22 -21.23 -8.31
N LEU A 258 21.65 -20.14 -7.67
CA LEU A 258 21.93 -20.13 -6.23
C LEU A 258 20.67 -20.38 -5.39
N SER A 259 19.49 -19.98 -5.84
CA SER A 259 18.22 -20.21 -5.12
C SER A 259 17.44 -21.43 -5.60
N ARG A 260 17.99 -22.29 -6.47
CA ARG A 260 17.20 -23.35 -7.15
C ARG A 260 16.50 -24.33 -6.21
N ASN A 261 17.04 -24.56 -5.01
CA ASN A 261 16.45 -25.40 -3.95
C ASN A 261 16.07 -24.59 -2.69
N GLY A 262 16.09 -23.26 -2.80
CA GLY A 262 15.65 -22.32 -1.78
C GLY A 262 14.54 -21.43 -2.33
N PHE A 263 14.67 -20.12 -2.17
CA PHE A 263 13.66 -19.16 -2.62
C PHE A 263 14.27 -17.79 -2.93
N LEU A 264 13.78 -17.12 -3.97
CA LEU A 264 14.27 -15.81 -4.41
C LEU A 264 13.24 -14.70 -4.11
N PHE A 265 13.64 -13.66 -3.38
CA PHE A 265 12.82 -12.49 -3.10
C PHE A 265 13.43 -11.28 -3.81
N ASN A 266 12.67 -10.66 -4.71
CA ASN A 266 13.15 -9.59 -5.56
C ASN A 266 12.42 -8.26 -5.28
N PHE A 267 13.10 -7.29 -4.67
CA PHE A 267 12.53 -5.99 -4.33
C PHE A 267 13.02 -4.93 -5.30
N SER A 268 12.09 -4.33 -6.06
CA SER A 268 12.46 -3.34 -7.08
C SER A 268 11.36 -2.34 -7.38
N ALA A 269 11.76 -1.14 -7.79
CA ALA A 269 10.84 -0.17 -8.38
C ALA A 269 10.53 -0.45 -9.86
N THR A 270 11.41 -1.19 -10.56
CA THR A 270 11.28 -1.47 -11.99
C THR A 270 11.80 -2.87 -12.30
N PHE A 271 10.95 -3.73 -12.85
CA PHE A 271 11.39 -5.05 -13.29
C PHE A 271 11.93 -5.02 -14.71
N THR A 272 13.08 -5.67 -14.90
CA THR A 272 13.68 -5.90 -16.22
C THR A 272 13.33 -7.27 -16.81
N ASP A 273 12.92 -8.20 -15.95
CA ASP A 273 12.57 -9.58 -16.29
C ASP A 273 11.04 -9.74 -16.28
N PRO A 274 10.40 -10.12 -17.39
CA PRO A 274 8.95 -10.37 -17.43
C PRO A 274 8.47 -11.35 -16.37
N ARG A 275 9.32 -12.32 -15.99
CA ARG A 275 8.97 -13.33 -15.00
C ARG A 275 8.79 -12.75 -13.59
N ASP A 276 9.42 -11.60 -13.30
CA ASP A 276 9.22 -10.89 -12.04
C ASP A 276 7.80 -10.32 -11.93
N TYR A 277 7.17 -9.92 -13.06
CA TYR A 277 5.76 -9.51 -13.04
C TYR A 277 4.83 -10.69 -12.75
N ALA A 278 5.06 -11.85 -13.39
CA ALA A 278 4.24 -13.04 -13.16
C ALA A 278 4.33 -13.54 -11.72
N THR A 279 5.52 -13.47 -11.12
CA THR A 279 5.80 -13.87 -9.74
C THR A 279 5.69 -12.70 -8.75
N CYS A 280 5.07 -11.58 -9.16
CA CYS A 280 4.89 -10.43 -8.29
C CYS A 280 3.85 -10.77 -7.21
N VAL A 281 4.24 -10.72 -5.95
CA VAL A 281 3.38 -11.05 -4.79
C VAL A 281 2.74 -9.79 -4.18
N PHE A 282 3.36 -8.62 -4.42
CA PHE A 282 2.90 -7.36 -3.87
C PHE A 282 3.26 -6.18 -4.79
N ASN A 283 2.24 -5.50 -5.30
CA ASN A 283 2.39 -4.30 -6.13
C ASN A 283 2.00 -3.04 -5.36
N PHE A 284 3.01 -2.21 -5.09
CA PHE A 284 2.95 -0.87 -4.52
C PHE A 284 3.87 0.09 -5.30
N ASN A 285 3.70 0.11 -6.63
CA ASN A 285 4.47 0.94 -7.56
C ASN A 285 4.26 2.45 -7.33
N LEU A 286 4.95 3.29 -8.12
CA LEU A 286 4.90 4.75 -7.98
C LEU A 286 3.47 5.30 -8.06
N SER A 287 2.63 4.79 -8.96
CA SER A 287 1.23 5.24 -9.10
C SER A 287 0.44 5.02 -7.81
N LYS A 288 0.45 3.79 -7.27
CA LYS A 288 -0.24 3.47 -6.02
C LYS A 288 0.31 4.27 -4.84
N PHE A 289 1.62 4.47 -4.79
CA PHE A 289 2.27 5.27 -3.75
C PHE A 289 1.77 6.73 -3.72
N ILE A 290 1.52 7.34 -4.89
CA ILE A 290 0.94 8.68 -4.99
C ILE A 290 -0.56 8.67 -4.66
N GLU A 291 -1.33 7.77 -5.27
CA GLU A 291 -2.79 7.69 -5.12
C GLU A 291 -3.22 7.48 -3.65
N GLU A 292 -2.47 6.69 -2.88
CA GLU A 292 -2.72 6.47 -1.46
C GLU A 292 -2.21 7.60 -0.54
N GLY A 293 -1.59 8.64 -1.12
CA GLY A 293 -1.15 9.84 -0.43
C GLY A 293 0.17 9.73 0.31
N TYR A 294 0.97 8.69 0.05
CA TYR A 294 2.32 8.54 0.63
C TYR A 294 3.39 9.37 -0.09
N GLY A 295 3.07 9.91 -1.28
CA GLY A 295 3.94 10.81 -2.02
C GLY A 295 3.31 12.17 -2.30
N LYS A 296 4.15 13.08 -2.79
CA LYS A 296 3.78 14.39 -3.34
C LYS A 296 3.02 14.20 -4.65
N HIS A 297 2.11 15.12 -4.94
CA HIS A 297 1.51 15.24 -6.27
C HIS A 297 2.61 15.43 -7.31
N ILE A 298 2.51 14.79 -8.46
CA ILE A 298 3.53 14.89 -9.51
C ILE A 298 2.98 15.75 -10.64
N TYR A 299 3.71 16.78 -11.05
CA TYR A 299 3.43 17.53 -12.27
C TYR A 299 4.62 17.42 -13.22
N VAL A 300 4.35 17.12 -14.50
CA VAL A 300 5.36 17.09 -15.56
C VAL A 300 5.08 18.24 -16.52
N SER A 301 6.06 19.12 -16.69
CA SER A 301 5.94 20.26 -17.60
C SER A 301 5.75 19.81 -19.05
N ASP A 302 4.81 20.45 -19.75
CA ASP A 302 4.57 20.22 -21.17
C ASP A 302 5.62 20.87 -22.09
N GLN A 303 6.41 21.81 -21.55
CA GLN A 303 7.33 22.61 -22.34
C GLN A 303 8.67 21.89 -22.51
N GLU A 304 9.07 21.65 -23.76
CA GLU A 304 10.40 21.12 -24.04
C GLU A 304 11.48 22.15 -23.74
N VAL A 305 12.45 21.76 -22.91
CA VAL A 305 13.66 22.55 -22.67
C VAL A 305 14.69 22.26 -23.79
N THR A 306 14.33 22.47 -25.06
CA THR A 306 15.17 22.15 -26.25
C THR A 306 16.48 22.95 -26.29
N ALA A 307 16.53 24.08 -25.58
CA ALA A 307 17.64 25.00 -25.50
C ALA A 307 19.00 24.34 -25.21
N PHE A 308 19.03 23.25 -24.43
CA PHE A 308 20.27 22.56 -24.06
C PHE A 308 20.81 21.60 -25.12
N ARG A 309 20.15 21.43 -26.27
CA ARG A 309 20.59 20.57 -27.39
C ARG A 309 21.38 21.31 -28.46
N ASP A 310 21.00 22.55 -28.79
CA ASP A 310 21.55 23.30 -29.93
C ASP A 310 22.55 24.40 -29.54
N LYS A 311 23.46 24.75 -30.47
CA LYS A 311 24.60 25.65 -30.24
C LYS A 311 24.36 27.12 -30.65
N ASP A 312 23.18 27.44 -31.17
CA ASP A 312 22.87 28.78 -31.71
C ASP A 312 22.58 29.81 -30.60
N ASP A 313 22.70 31.12 -30.91
CA ASP A 313 22.43 32.19 -29.94
C ASP A 313 20.98 32.20 -29.42
N PHE A 314 20.03 31.70 -30.20
CA PHE A 314 18.65 31.45 -29.77
C PHE A 314 18.60 30.43 -28.61
N SER A 315 19.52 29.46 -28.56
CA SER A 315 19.59 28.47 -27.49
C SER A 315 20.06 29.06 -26.16
N ARG A 316 20.88 30.13 -26.18
CA ARG A 316 21.34 30.82 -24.95
C ARG A 316 20.19 31.55 -24.23
N ILE A 317 19.34 32.24 -24.97
CA ILE A 317 18.18 32.96 -24.41
C ILE A 317 17.19 31.98 -23.80
N GLU A 318 16.90 30.89 -24.51
CA GLU A 318 16.00 29.85 -24.00
C GLU A 318 16.56 29.15 -22.75
N LYS A 319 17.88 28.83 -22.70
CA LYS A 319 18.54 28.27 -21.50
C LYS A 319 18.33 29.18 -20.29
N GLN A 320 18.62 30.46 -20.45
CA GLN A 320 18.46 31.44 -19.38
C GLN A 320 17.00 31.53 -18.92
N LYS A 321 16.05 31.50 -19.85
CA LYS A 321 14.61 31.54 -19.55
C LYS A 321 14.14 30.33 -18.72
N ILE A 322 14.63 29.13 -19.02
CA ILE A 322 14.27 27.92 -18.25
C ILE A 322 14.82 28.01 -16.82
N VAL A 323 16.08 28.42 -16.67
CA VAL A 323 16.67 28.64 -15.34
C VAL A 323 15.85 29.68 -14.57
N LEU A 324 15.46 30.78 -15.22
CA LEU A 324 14.59 31.78 -14.58
C LEU A 324 13.23 31.20 -14.17
N LYS A 325 12.57 30.40 -15.02
CA LYS A 325 11.29 29.74 -14.68
C LYS A 325 11.42 28.85 -13.44
N THR A 326 12.45 28.01 -13.38
CA THR A 326 12.66 27.11 -12.24
C THR A 326 12.94 27.89 -10.95
N LEU A 327 13.75 28.94 -11.01
CA LEU A 327 14.02 29.81 -9.86
C LEU A 327 12.78 30.60 -9.40
N ILE A 328 11.97 31.11 -10.33
CA ILE A 328 10.71 31.81 -10.03
C ILE A 328 9.72 30.85 -9.37
N LEU A 329 9.55 29.65 -9.92
CA LEU A 329 8.66 28.63 -9.34
C LEU A 329 9.15 28.18 -7.95
N GLN A 330 10.45 27.97 -7.78
CA GLN A 330 11.01 27.64 -6.48
C GLN A 330 10.82 28.79 -5.46
N THR A 331 10.93 30.05 -5.91
CA THR A 331 10.62 31.23 -5.08
C THR A 331 9.15 31.25 -4.67
N TYR A 332 8.24 30.94 -5.59
CA TYR A 332 6.82 30.79 -5.31
C TYR A 332 6.57 29.73 -4.22
N ILE A 333 7.14 28.53 -4.35
CA ILE A 333 6.98 27.44 -3.37
C ILE A 333 7.56 27.85 -2.00
N ASN A 334 8.73 28.50 -1.98
CA ASN A 334 9.34 29.04 -0.77
C ASN A 334 8.46 30.07 -0.04
N ASN A 335 7.71 30.90 -0.78
CA ASN A 335 6.77 31.84 -0.18
C ASN A 335 5.62 31.13 0.54
N TYR A 336 5.10 30.03 -0.02
CA TYR A 336 4.09 29.19 0.64
C TYR A 336 4.65 28.47 1.87
N PHE A 337 5.87 27.93 1.78
CA PHE A 337 6.57 27.37 2.93
C PHE A 337 6.71 28.38 4.08
N LYS A 338 7.12 29.62 3.79
CA LYS A 338 7.21 30.71 4.78
C LYS A 338 5.84 31.04 5.39
N LYS A 339 4.77 31.07 4.60
CA LYS A 339 3.38 31.26 5.09
C LYS A 339 3.00 30.15 6.08
N ILE A 340 3.31 28.89 5.77
CA ILE A 340 3.04 27.74 6.64
C ILE A 340 3.86 27.81 7.93
N ARG A 341 5.20 27.93 7.85
CA ARG A 341 6.08 27.99 9.05
C ARG A 341 5.82 29.20 9.94
N LYS A 342 5.24 30.30 9.41
CA LYS A 342 4.76 31.44 10.21
C LYS A 342 3.54 31.07 11.06
N LYS A 343 2.70 30.14 10.60
CA LYS A 343 1.53 29.65 11.34
C LYS A 343 1.92 28.50 12.26
N GLU A 344 2.71 27.54 11.77
CA GLU A 344 3.07 26.32 12.48
C GLU A 344 4.52 25.92 12.17
N ARG A 345 5.40 26.07 13.15
CA ARG A 345 6.85 25.96 12.95
C ARG A 345 7.35 24.55 12.68
N THR A 346 6.56 23.51 12.91
CA THR A 346 7.01 22.11 12.83
C THR A 346 6.64 21.44 11.49
N LEU A 347 5.93 22.14 10.60
CA LEU A 347 5.41 21.55 9.37
C LEU A 347 6.32 21.73 8.16
N TYR A 348 6.47 20.64 7.39
CA TYR A 348 7.21 20.49 6.12
C TYR A 348 8.69 20.86 6.16
N ASN A 349 9.50 20.21 5.34
CA ASN A 349 10.88 20.62 5.15
C ASN A 349 10.99 21.81 4.18
N ARG A 350 12.11 22.55 4.24
CA ARG A 350 12.40 23.64 3.29
C ARG A 350 12.49 23.10 1.86
N PRO A 351 11.85 23.76 0.87
CA PRO A 351 11.90 23.34 -0.54
C PRO A 351 13.33 23.25 -1.07
N LEU A 352 13.57 22.28 -1.94
CA LEU A 352 14.85 22.08 -2.63
C LEU A 352 14.62 21.92 -4.14
N LEU A 353 15.45 22.58 -4.95
CA LEU A 353 15.57 22.33 -6.38
C LEU A 353 16.68 21.31 -6.61
N LEU A 354 16.33 20.21 -7.27
CA LEU A 354 17.25 19.18 -7.69
C LEU A 354 17.53 19.33 -9.18
N THR A 355 18.78 19.62 -9.56
CA THR A 355 19.18 19.70 -10.97
C THR A 355 20.07 18.53 -11.33
N LEU A 356 19.60 17.73 -12.29
CA LEU A 356 20.18 16.46 -12.69
C LEU A 356 20.65 16.57 -14.14
N VAL A 357 21.96 16.45 -14.35
CA VAL A 357 22.62 16.71 -15.64
C VAL A 357 23.32 15.47 -16.20
N ASN A 358 23.40 15.37 -17.52
CA ASN A 358 24.04 14.22 -18.18
C ASN A 358 25.58 14.26 -18.12
N SER A 359 26.21 15.42 -18.33
CA SER A 359 27.67 15.56 -18.38
C SER A 359 28.27 16.54 -17.35
N VAL A 360 29.43 16.17 -16.79
CA VAL A 360 30.17 16.95 -15.76
C VAL A 360 31.60 17.26 -16.17
N ASP A 361 32.31 16.28 -16.74
CA ASP A 361 33.76 16.36 -16.97
C ASP A 361 34.15 16.68 -18.42
N THR A 362 33.17 16.99 -19.28
CA THR A 362 33.42 17.39 -20.68
C THR A 362 33.82 18.86 -20.79
N LYS A 363 34.48 19.26 -21.89
CA LYS A 363 34.83 20.68 -22.14
C LYS A 363 33.58 21.58 -22.08
N GLU A 364 32.50 21.15 -22.73
CA GLU A 364 31.15 21.73 -22.69
C GLU A 364 30.23 20.91 -21.76
N ALA A 365 30.47 20.93 -20.45
CA ALA A 365 29.66 20.20 -19.49
C ALA A 365 28.29 20.86 -19.24
N ASP A 366 27.22 20.07 -19.26
CA ASP A 366 25.84 20.52 -18.99
C ASP A 366 25.73 21.21 -17.63
N LEU A 367 26.41 20.66 -16.62
CA LEU A 367 26.46 21.23 -15.28
C LEU A 367 27.10 22.63 -15.26
N LYS A 368 28.16 22.84 -16.05
CA LYS A 368 28.82 24.15 -16.15
C LYS A 368 27.90 25.17 -16.81
N LEU A 369 27.17 24.76 -17.86
CA LEU A 369 26.22 25.64 -18.55
C LEU A 369 25.11 26.10 -17.61
N PHE A 370 24.50 25.18 -16.87
CA PHE A 370 23.48 25.53 -15.88
C PHE A 370 24.05 26.45 -14.78
N PHE A 371 25.22 26.12 -14.24
CA PHE A 371 25.88 26.95 -13.22
C PHE A 371 26.20 28.37 -13.73
N SER A 372 26.66 28.52 -14.97
CA SER A 372 26.96 29.83 -15.57
C SER A 372 25.71 30.70 -15.70
N GLU A 373 24.56 30.10 -16.01
CA GLU A 373 23.29 30.85 -16.03
C GLU A 373 22.82 31.22 -14.62
N LEU A 374 23.00 30.35 -13.61
CA LEU A 374 22.75 30.70 -12.21
C LEU A 374 23.61 31.88 -11.74
N GLU A 375 24.88 31.92 -12.13
CA GLU A 375 25.79 33.01 -11.77
C GLU A 375 25.34 34.36 -12.36
N LYS A 376 24.89 34.39 -13.62
CA LYS A 376 24.33 35.62 -14.22
C LYS A 376 23.13 36.13 -13.42
N VAL A 377 22.26 35.23 -12.94
CA VAL A 377 21.15 35.61 -12.06
C VAL A 377 21.66 36.18 -10.75
N ALA A 378 22.67 35.57 -10.12
CA ALA A 378 23.27 36.06 -8.87
C ALA A 378 23.88 37.47 -9.00
N LYS A 379 24.49 37.78 -10.15
CA LYS A 379 25.13 39.09 -10.43
C LYS A 379 24.19 40.17 -10.96
N ASN A 380 22.91 39.84 -11.17
CA ASN A 380 21.93 40.71 -11.85
C ASN A 380 22.30 41.03 -13.31
N GLU A 381 22.96 40.09 -13.99
CA GLU A 381 23.34 40.18 -15.41
C GLU A 381 22.25 39.59 -16.33
N ILE A 382 20.99 39.69 -15.88
CA ILE A 382 19.81 39.19 -16.60
C ILE A 382 19.09 40.33 -17.30
N ARG A 383 18.55 40.08 -18.49
CA ARG A 383 17.68 41.04 -19.15
C ARG A 383 16.32 41.09 -18.46
N ALA A 384 15.86 42.29 -18.13
CA ALA A 384 14.56 42.50 -17.46
C ALA A 384 13.38 41.94 -18.29
N ASP A 385 13.43 42.03 -19.62
CA ASP A 385 12.38 41.51 -20.48
C ASP A 385 12.32 39.96 -20.46
N LEU A 386 13.46 39.29 -20.28
CA LEU A 386 13.51 37.82 -20.16
C LEU A 386 12.94 37.34 -18.83
N PHE A 387 13.17 38.06 -17.74
CA PHE A 387 12.56 37.75 -16.44
C PHE A 387 11.04 37.83 -16.51
N GLN A 388 10.51 38.87 -17.16
CA GLN A 388 9.06 39.03 -17.31
C GLN A 388 8.47 37.95 -18.23
N LYS A 389 9.09 37.67 -19.38
CA LYS A 389 8.69 36.58 -20.29
C LYS A 389 8.68 35.21 -19.59
N ALA A 390 9.71 34.90 -18.80
CA ALA A 390 9.78 33.66 -18.04
C ALA A 390 8.58 33.51 -17.08
N LYS A 391 8.20 34.61 -16.40
CA LYS A 391 7.05 34.66 -15.49
C LYS A 391 5.72 34.47 -16.22
N ASP A 392 5.55 35.14 -17.35
CA ASP A 392 4.33 35.08 -18.16
C ASP A 392 4.14 33.69 -18.78
N GLU A 393 5.22 33.10 -19.32
CA GLU A 393 5.20 31.73 -19.86
C GLU A 393 4.92 30.69 -18.77
N LEU A 394 5.47 30.87 -17.56
CA LEU A 394 5.18 29.99 -16.42
C LEU A 394 3.71 30.14 -15.95
N ALA A 395 3.16 31.35 -15.96
CA ALA A 395 1.74 31.57 -15.63
C ALA A 395 0.79 30.98 -16.67
N ALA A 396 1.20 30.98 -17.94
CA ALA A 396 0.47 30.36 -19.05
C ALA A 396 0.53 28.82 -19.00
N GLU A 397 1.60 28.23 -18.49
CA GLU A 397 1.74 26.78 -18.32
C GLU A 397 0.66 26.19 -17.38
N PHE A 398 0.22 26.96 -16.39
CA PHE A 398 -0.82 26.56 -15.43
C PHE A 398 -2.21 27.16 -15.77
N THR A 399 -2.62 27.16 -17.04
CA THR A 399 -4.00 27.52 -17.48
C THR A 399 -4.95 26.31 -17.51
N ASP A 400 -6.25 26.57 -17.69
CA ASP A 400 -7.37 25.64 -17.48
C ASP A 400 -7.14 24.21 -18.02
N ASN A 401 -7.49 23.20 -17.20
CA ASN A 401 -7.34 21.75 -17.40
C ASN A 401 -5.94 21.13 -17.17
N CYS A 402 -5.02 21.81 -16.47
CA CYS A 402 -3.76 21.23 -16.03
C CYS A 402 -3.98 20.24 -14.86
N GLN A 403 -3.56 18.98 -14.99
CA GLN A 403 -3.77 17.93 -13.99
C GLN A 403 -2.45 17.33 -13.48
N TYR A 404 -2.46 16.86 -12.24
CA TYR A 404 -1.36 16.05 -11.72
C TYR A 404 -1.32 14.67 -12.40
N GLU A 405 -0.13 14.10 -12.45
CA GLU A 405 0.07 12.74 -12.92
C GLU A 405 -0.50 11.74 -11.90
N PHE A 406 -1.08 10.65 -12.41
CA PHE A 406 -1.72 9.55 -11.65
C PHE A 406 -3.04 9.88 -10.95
N GLU A 407 -3.35 11.16 -10.73
CA GLU A 407 -4.51 11.62 -9.98
C GLU A 407 -5.39 12.56 -10.82
N ASN A 408 -6.71 12.50 -10.65
CA ASN A 408 -7.65 13.42 -11.31
C ASN A 408 -7.79 14.73 -10.52
N ILE A 409 -6.67 15.39 -10.22
CA ILE A 409 -6.60 16.61 -9.41
C ILE A 409 -5.99 17.72 -10.26
N GLU A 410 -6.63 18.88 -10.27
CA GLU A 410 -6.14 20.05 -11.00
C GLU A 410 -4.95 20.72 -10.29
N VAL A 411 -4.00 21.20 -11.09
CA VAL A 411 -2.86 21.98 -10.62
C VAL A 411 -3.30 23.43 -10.41
N ILE A 412 -3.35 23.86 -9.16
CA ILE A 412 -3.77 25.22 -8.80
C ILE A 412 -2.54 26.07 -8.42
N ILE A 413 -2.22 27.05 -9.28
CA ILE A 413 -1.19 28.06 -9.03
C ILE A 413 -1.85 29.44 -8.93
N ASP A 414 -1.62 30.15 -7.83
CA ASP A 414 -2.10 31.52 -7.63
C ASP A 414 -1.29 32.48 -8.51
N LYS A 415 -1.85 32.79 -9.69
CA LYS A 415 -1.29 33.72 -10.67
C LYS A 415 -1.05 35.12 -10.08
N SER A 416 -1.84 35.54 -9.09
CA SER A 416 -1.66 36.84 -8.43
C SER A 416 -0.41 36.86 -7.53
N THR A 417 -0.11 35.75 -6.86
CA THR A 417 1.11 35.60 -6.07
C THR A 417 2.32 35.42 -6.98
N LEU A 418 2.20 34.64 -8.06
CA LEU A 418 3.28 34.41 -9.03
C LEU A 418 3.71 35.70 -9.74
N SER A 419 2.75 36.50 -10.21
CA SER A 419 3.02 37.75 -10.94
C SER A 419 3.76 38.81 -10.12
N LYS A 420 3.55 38.82 -8.79
CA LYS A 420 4.21 39.74 -7.83
C LYS A 420 5.68 39.42 -7.56
N ILE A 421 6.15 38.24 -7.95
CA ILE A 421 7.55 37.85 -7.76
C ILE A 421 8.46 38.77 -8.58
N ASN A 422 9.43 39.37 -7.90
CA ASN A 422 10.47 40.20 -8.49
C ASN A 422 11.86 39.59 -8.27
N TYR A 423 12.88 40.17 -8.90
CA TYR A 423 14.25 39.70 -8.82
C TYR A 423 14.81 39.63 -7.37
N LYS A 424 14.46 40.58 -6.51
CA LYS A 424 14.92 40.59 -5.10
C LYS A 424 14.33 39.42 -4.31
N ASP A 425 13.09 39.03 -4.61
CA ASP A 425 12.47 37.86 -3.98
C ASP A 425 13.24 36.58 -4.35
N VAL A 426 13.68 36.47 -5.61
CA VAL A 426 14.51 35.35 -6.09
C VAL A 426 15.87 35.34 -5.39
N LEU A 427 16.55 36.48 -5.29
CA LEU A 427 17.81 36.60 -4.54
C LEU A 427 17.66 36.13 -3.09
N GLN A 428 16.58 36.54 -2.41
CA GLN A 428 16.37 36.21 -1.01
C GLN A 428 15.97 34.74 -0.80
N ALA A 429 15.12 34.20 -1.67
CA ALA A 429 14.60 32.83 -1.52
C ALA A 429 15.57 31.76 -2.02
N ILE A 430 16.40 32.07 -3.02
CA ILE A 430 17.28 31.11 -3.67
C ILE A 430 18.72 31.30 -3.24
N PHE A 431 19.25 32.52 -3.27
CA PHE A 431 20.68 32.81 -3.05
C PHE A 431 21.01 33.23 -1.61
N ASN A 432 20.01 33.23 -0.72
CA ASN A 432 20.12 33.64 0.68
C ASN A 432 20.66 35.08 0.87
N SER A 433 20.52 35.96 -0.14
CA SER A 433 21.06 37.33 -0.13
C SER A 433 20.00 38.40 -0.43
N LYS A 434 20.24 39.62 0.07
CA LYS A 434 19.43 40.81 -0.27
C LYS A 434 20.00 41.61 -1.44
N HIS A 435 21.25 41.35 -1.82
CA HIS A 435 21.99 42.12 -2.82
C HIS A 435 22.70 41.18 -3.81
N PRO A 436 22.78 41.54 -5.10
CA PRO A 436 23.56 40.77 -6.07
C PRO A 436 25.04 40.76 -5.67
N GLY A 437 25.77 39.72 -6.07
CA GLY A 437 27.18 39.57 -5.72
C GLY A 437 27.85 38.45 -6.50
N ASN A 438 29.18 38.40 -6.44
CA ASN A 438 29.95 37.30 -7.02
C ASN A 438 29.73 36.01 -6.20
N VAL A 439 29.87 34.87 -6.89
CA VAL A 439 29.80 33.55 -6.27
C VAL A 439 31.19 33.17 -5.75
N GLU A 440 31.26 32.77 -4.49
CA GLU A 440 32.43 32.14 -3.86
C GLU A 440 32.24 30.63 -3.76
N VAL A 441 33.36 29.92 -3.77
CA VAL A 441 33.39 28.46 -3.71
C VAL A 441 33.94 28.03 -2.35
N LEU A 442 33.13 27.29 -1.59
CA LEU A 442 33.55 26.69 -0.33
C LEU A 442 33.94 25.23 -0.55
N LYS A 443 35.14 24.87 -0.11
CA LYS A 443 35.69 23.51 -0.20
C LYS A 443 35.88 22.94 1.21
N ILE A 444 35.41 21.72 1.43
CA ILE A 444 35.64 20.99 2.68
C ILE A 444 36.99 20.25 2.57
N PRO A 445 37.95 20.46 3.49
CA PRO A 445 39.20 19.73 3.48
C PRO A 445 38.97 18.21 3.54
N GLY A 446 39.67 17.45 2.68
CA GLY A 446 39.55 15.99 2.61
C GLY A 446 38.32 15.44 1.89
N ASN A 447 37.30 16.26 1.59
CA ASN A 447 36.16 15.85 0.77
C ASN A 447 36.43 16.13 -0.72
N ARG A 448 36.44 15.07 -1.55
CA ARG A 448 36.69 15.18 -2.99
C ARG A 448 35.42 15.14 -3.84
N ASN A 449 34.25 15.19 -3.21
CA ASN A 449 32.99 14.89 -3.88
C ASN A 449 32.00 16.07 -3.81
N GLU A 450 32.27 17.11 -3.02
CA GLU A 450 31.35 18.22 -2.75
C GLU A 450 31.96 19.58 -3.09
N ILE A 451 31.19 20.42 -3.77
CA ILE A 451 31.50 21.84 -4.02
C ILE A 451 30.32 22.67 -3.54
N ILE A 452 30.56 23.63 -2.64
CA ILE A 452 29.52 24.46 -2.04
C ILE A 452 29.64 25.87 -2.60
N PHE A 453 28.51 26.52 -2.87
CA PHE A 453 28.47 27.88 -3.40
C PHE A 453 27.77 28.82 -2.44
N LYS A 454 28.37 30.00 -2.26
CA LYS A 454 27.91 31.11 -1.44
C LYS A 454 28.04 32.41 -2.23
N LEU A 455 27.25 33.44 -1.92
CA LEU A 455 27.49 34.79 -2.45
C LEU A 455 28.35 35.59 -1.48
N GLN A 456 29.25 36.43 -2.00
CA GLN A 456 30.02 37.40 -1.20
C GLN A 456 29.13 38.31 -0.33
N THR A 457 27.88 38.49 -0.74
CA THR A 457 26.88 39.34 -0.07
C THR A 457 25.96 38.58 0.90
N SER A 458 26.18 37.28 1.09
CA SER A 458 25.43 36.40 1.99
C SER A 458 26.38 35.82 3.03
N GLU A 459 25.87 35.41 4.20
CA GLU A 459 26.63 34.56 5.13
C GLU A 459 26.42 33.07 4.87
N ASN A 460 25.27 32.71 4.30
CA ASN A 460 24.83 31.34 4.14
C ASN A 460 25.08 30.83 2.72
N PRO A 461 25.51 29.56 2.56
CA PRO A 461 25.61 28.93 1.26
C PRO A 461 24.22 28.70 0.66
N PHE A 462 24.12 28.66 -0.67
CA PHE A 462 22.85 28.51 -1.36
C PHE A 462 22.77 27.26 -2.25
N ALA A 463 23.90 26.74 -2.73
CA ALA A 463 23.92 25.59 -3.62
C ALA A 463 25.05 24.60 -3.32
N LEU A 464 24.84 23.35 -3.70
CA LEU A 464 25.77 22.25 -3.52
C LEU A 464 25.85 21.41 -4.82
N ILE A 465 27.06 21.16 -5.31
CA ILE A 465 27.35 20.14 -6.32
C ILE A 465 27.88 18.89 -5.62
N LYS A 466 27.32 17.72 -5.97
CA LYS A 466 27.81 16.40 -5.54
C LYS A 466 28.20 15.57 -6.77
N ILE A 467 29.49 15.33 -6.96
CA ILE A 467 30.05 14.57 -8.10
C ILE A 467 31.13 13.58 -7.63
N GLY A 468 31.61 12.73 -8.53
CA GLY A 468 32.58 11.67 -8.21
C GLY A 468 33.94 12.21 -7.77
N ASP A 469 34.47 13.19 -8.50
CA ASP A 469 35.70 13.90 -8.19
C ASP A 469 35.58 15.37 -8.58
N ILE A 470 35.82 16.28 -7.63
CA ILE A 470 35.74 17.74 -7.84
C ILE A 470 37.05 18.34 -8.36
N SER A 471 38.15 17.57 -8.38
CA SER A 471 39.50 18.09 -8.65
C SER A 471 39.62 18.73 -10.03
N GLY A 472 39.03 18.12 -11.06
CA GLY A 472 38.98 18.70 -12.41
C GLY A 472 38.10 19.94 -12.47
N TRP A 473 36.98 19.95 -11.74
CA TRP A 473 36.07 21.09 -11.66
C TRP A 473 36.72 22.33 -11.04
N LEU A 474 37.42 22.16 -9.92
CA LEU A 474 38.13 23.25 -9.24
C LEU A 474 39.24 23.86 -10.10
N LYS A 475 39.96 23.03 -10.88
CA LYS A 475 41.09 23.49 -11.71
C LYS A 475 40.68 24.07 -13.06
N GLU A 476 39.69 23.49 -13.72
CA GLU A 476 39.38 23.81 -15.12
C GLU A 476 38.09 24.61 -15.29
N LYS A 477 37.11 24.43 -14.40
CA LYS A 477 35.77 25.02 -14.56
C LYS A 477 35.57 26.24 -13.68
N LEU A 478 36.21 26.25 -12.51
CA LEU A 478 36.15 27.30 -11.50
C LEU A 478 37.48 28.09 -11.41
N ASP A 479 38.25 28.11 -12.50
CA ASP A 479 39.42 28.98 -12.62
C ASP A 479 38.99 30.45 -12.54
N GLY A 480 39.60 31.22 -11.64
CA GLY A 480 39.26 32.61 -11.36
C GLY A 480 38.18 32.86 -10.29
N TYR A 481 37.61 31.82 -9.67
CA TYR A 481 36.73 31.98 -8.51
C TYR A 481 37.51 32.03 -7.19
N GLU A 482 36.98 32.75 -6.20
CA GLU A 482 37.52 32.73 -4.84
C GLU A 482 37.16 31.40 -4.17
N ILE A 483 38.19 30.57 -3.92
CA ILE A 483 38.05 29.27 -3.27
C ILE A 483 38.48 29.42 -1.81
N ILE A 484 37.53 29.24 -0.90
CA ILE A 484 37.74 29.29 0.55
C ILE A 484 37.66 27.87 1.10
N GLU A 485 38.66 27.46 1.87
CA GLU A 485 38.60 26.18 2.59
C GLU A 485 37.86 26.36 3.92
N SER A 486 36.84 25.52 4.14
CA SER A 486 36.05 25.49 5.36
C SER A 486 36.89 25.00 6.55
N PHE A 487 36.69 25.59 7.73
CA PHE A 487 37.25 25.08 9.00
C PHE A 487 36.55 23.79 9.48
N GLU A 488 35.34 23.52 8.98
CA GLU A 488 34.59 22.30 9.27
C GLU A 488 34.92 21.19 8.27
N ASN A 489 35.20 19.98 8.77
CA ASN A 489 35.41 18.76 7.97
C ASN A 489 34.13 17.90 7.81
N GLU A 490 32.96 18.45 8.12
CA GLU A 490 31.69 17.73 8.01
C GLU A 490 31.05 17.92 6.63
N SER A 491 30.51 16.83 6.07
CA SER A 491 29.80 16.87 4.78
C SER A 491 28.50 17.68 4.89
N VAL A 492 28.39 18.74 4.07
CA VAL A 492 27.14 19.53 3.93
C VAL A 492 26.04 18.68 3.33
N PHE A 493 26.38 17.76 2.42
CA PHE A 493 25.44 16.80 1.86
C PHE A 493 24.77 15.93 2.92
N LYS A 494 25.53 15.41 3.90
CA LYS A 494 24.97 14.61 5.01
C LYS A 494 23.99 15.42 5.89
N LYS A 495 24.16 16.75 5.97
CA LYS A 495 23.30 17.65 6.74
C LYS A 495 22.09 18.16 5.96
N ILE A 496 21.93 17.80 4.67
CA ILE A 496 20.94 18.44 3.78
C ILE A 496 19.49 18.28 4.25
N ASN A 497 19.17 17.26 5.04
CA ASN A 497 17.83 17.01 5.58
C ASN A 497 17.56 17.69 6.91
N ARG A 498 18.55 18.33 7.53
CA ARG A 498 18.34 19.06 8.77
C ARG A 498 17.52 20.32 8.51
N ASP A 499 16.68 20.69 9.48
CA ASP A 499 15.83 21.88 9.41
C ASP A 499 16.63 23.19 9.26
N ASP A 500 17.89 23.21 9.73
CA ASP A 500 18.83 24.33 9.64
C ASP A 500 19.65 24.37 8.34
N SER A 501 19.40 23.45 7.40
CA SER A 501 20.08 23.46 6.10
C SER A 501 19.60 24.65 5.25
N GLU A 502 20.56 25.50 4.85
CA GLU A 502 20.34 26.69 4.02
C GLU A 502 20.51 26.43 2.51
N ILE A 503 20.87 25.21 2.10
CA ILE A 503 21.04 24.84 0.69
C ILE A 503 19.67 24.81 -0.01
N ASN A 504 19.52 25.59 -1.07
CA ASN A 504 18.30 25.68 -1.88
C ASN A 504 18.42 24.92 -3.21
N ILE A 505 19.63 24.73 -3.73
CA ILE A 505 19.87 24.03 -5.00
C ILE A 505 20.86 22.89 -4.79
N LEU A 506 20.47 21.68 -5.18
CA LEU A 506 21.32 20.50 -5.21
C LEU A 506 21.54 20.07 -6.64
N MET A 507 22.79 20.00 -7.06
CA MET A 507 23.17 19.68 -8.42
C MET A 507 24.02 18.41 -8.47
N GLY A 508 23.78 17.56 -9.45
CA GLY A 508 24.55 16.35 -9.63
C GLY A 508 24.36 15.71 -10.98
N SER A 509 25.11 14.65 -11.23
CA SER A 509 25.13 13.93 -12.51
C SER A 509 24.62 12.51 -12.39
N ARG A 510 24.69 11.74 -13.48
CA ARG A 510 24.23 10.35 -13.51
C ARG A 510 24.77 9.47 -12.36
N ALA A 511 26.01 9.67 -11.93
CA ALA A 511 26.58 8.93 -10.78
C ALA A 511 25.91 9.28 -9.43
N PHE A 512 25.27 10.45 -9.36
CA PHE A 512 24.58 10.96 -8.19
C PHE A 512 23.09 10.56 -8.14
N TYR A 513 22.47 10.23 -9.29
CA TYR A 513 21.02 9.96 -9.40
C TYR A 513 20.53 8.87 -8.43
N GLU A 514 21.38 7.91 -8.11
CA GLU A 514 21.05 6.79 -7.23
C GLU A 514 21.40 7.05 -5.75
N GLY A 515 22.25 8.05 -5.45
CA GLY A 515 22.92 8.21 -4.16
C GLY A 515 22.39 9.33 -3.27
N TRP A 516 21.30 10.01 -3.67
CA TRP A 516 20.72 11.09 -2.88
C TRP A 516 19.49 10.66 -2.10
N ASP A 517 19.35 11.23 -0.90
CA ASP A 517 18.29 10.90 0.04
C ASP A 517 17.77 12.18 0.71
N SER A 518 16.60 12.68 0.27
CA SER A 518 15.99 13.87 0.86
C SER A 518 14.47 13.93 0.65
N ASN A 519 13.74 14.39 1.67
CA ASN A 519 12.29 14.68 1.59
C ASN A 519 11.99 16.12 1.10
N ARG A 520 13.04 16.93 0.90
CA ARG A 520 12.97 18.36 0.53
C ARG A 520 12.65 18.69 -0.93
N PRO A 521 12.92 17.84 -1.94
CA PRO A 521 12.72 18.23 -3.33
C PRO A 521 11.27 18.59 -3.65
N ASN A 522 11.05 19.77 -4.21
CA ASN A 522 9.75 20.17 -4.78
C ASN A 522 9.85 20.46 -6.27
N LEU A 523 11.07 20.55 -6.80
CA LEU A 523 11.34 20.83 -8.20
C LEU A 523 12.51 19.95 -8.64
N ILE A 524 12.34 19.21 -9.74
CA ILE A 524 13.41 18.46 -10.40
C ILE A 524 13.59 19.02 -11.81
N LEU A 525 14.82 19.38 -12.17
CA LEU A 525 15.21 19.80 -13.50
C LEU A 525 16.14 18.76 -14.12
N PHE A 526 15.70 18.12 -15.20
CA PHE A 526 16.49 17.17 -15.98
C PHE A 526 17.13 17.85 -17.20
N VAL A 527 18.46 17.92 -17.24
CA VAL A 527 19.21 18.55 -18.33
C VAL A 527 19.91 17.49 -19.18
N ASN A 528 19.54 17.42 -20.46
CA ASN A 528 20.11 16.57 -21.51
C ASN A 528 20.10 15.07 -21.19
N ILE A 529 19.06 14.60 -20.50
CA ILE A 529 18.89 13.16 -20.23
C ILE A 529 18.47 12.41 -21.49
N GLY A 530 19.17 11.31 -21.79
CA GLY A 530 18.94 10.47 -22.95
C GLY A 530 17.61 9.69 -22.93
N VAL A 531 17.36 8.93 -24.00
CA VAL A 531 16.12 8.16 -24.25
C VAL A 531 16.28 6.64 -24.08
N GLY A 532 17.43 6.17 -23.57
CA GLY A 532 17.69 4.73 -23.39
C GLY A 532 16.94 4.11 -22.20
N LYS A 533 16.85 2.77 -22.16
CA LYS A 533 16.28 2.01 -21.02
C LYS A 533 16.89 2.40 -19.67
N ASP A 534 18.21 2.59 -19.68
CA ASP A 534 19.00 3.15 -18.59
C ASP A 534 18.41 4.48 -18.09
N ALA A 535 18.22 5.45 -18.99
CA ALA A 535 17.70 6.77 -18.66
C ALA A 535 16.29 6.70 -18.05
N LYS A 536 15.41 5.83 -18.58
CA LYS A 536 14.09 5.57 -17.99
C LYS A 536 14.21 5.12 -16.54
N LYS A 537 15.06 4.12 -16.24
CA LYS A 537 15.28 3.66 -14.86
C LYS A 537 15.75 4.80 -13.94
N PHE A 538 16.73 5.60 -14.37
CA PHE A 538 17.27 6.67 -13.52
C PHE A 538 16.29 7.81 -13.26
N VAL A 539 15.55 8.23 -14.29
CA VAL A 539 14.51 9.26 -14.17
C VAL A 539 13.48 8.79 -13.15
N LEU A 540 13.03 7.54 -13.26
CA LEU A 540 12.06 6.94 -12.35
C LEU A 540 12.56 6.86 -10.90
N GLN A 541 13.79 6.41 -10.69
CA GLN A 541 14.37 6.38 -9.34
C GLN A 541 14.53 7.78 -8.74
N SER A 542 14.88 8.77 -9.56
CA SER A 542 15.00 10.17 -9.12
C SER A 542 13.64 10.75 -8.74
N ILE A 543 12.61 10.53 -9.56
CA ILE A 543 11.23 10.93 -9.26
C ILE A 543 10.75 10.23 -7.99
N GLY A 544 10.92 8.90 -7.88
CA GLY A 544 10.54 8.12 -6.69
C GLY A 544 11.17 8.63 -5.39
N ARG A 545 12.43 9.08 -5.45
CA ARG A 545 13.10 9.73 -4.31
C ARG A 545 12.55 11.13 -4.03
N GLY A 546 12.22 11.90 -5.06
CA GLY A 546 11.73 13.29 -4.93
C GLY A 546 10.29 13.42 -4.45
N VAL A 547 9.46 12.42 -4.71
CA VAL A 547 8.05 12.44 -4.30
C VAL A 547 7.84 12.18 -2.82
N ARG A 548 8.88 11.86 -2.05
CA ARG A 548 8.73 11.57 -0.63
C ARG A 548 8.17 12.78 0.11
N ILE A 549 7.19 12.52 0.96
CA ILE A 549 6.53 13.55 1.75
C ILE A 549 6.61 13.22 3.24
N GLU A 550 6.79 14.26 4.04
CA GLU A 550 6.76 14.18 5.49
C GLU A 550 6.28 15.55 6.03
N PRO A 551 4.96 15.79 6.06
CA PRO A 551 4.43 17.08 6.54
C PRO A 551 4.75 17.31 8.01
N GLN A 552 4.81 16.24 8.80
CA GLN A 552 5.22 16.24 10.20
C GLN A 552 6.17 15.06 10.44
N LYS A 553 7.12 15.22 11.37
CA LYS A 553 8.11 14.19 11.70
C LYS A 553 7.45 12.81 11.90
N ASN A 554 7.98 11.80 11.23
CA ASN A 554 7.50 10.41 11.20
C ASN A 554 6.10 10.19 10.60
N LYS A 555 5.46 11.22 10.03
CA LYS A 555 4.17 11.11 9.33
C LYS A 555 4.37 11.28 7.83
N ARG A 556 4.32 10.18 7.08
CA ARG A 556 4.66 10.12 5.64
C ARG A 556 3.45 10.09 4.70
N LYS A 557 2.33 10.68 5.13
CA LYS A 557 1.17 10.92 4.26
C LYS A 557 0.95 12.42 4.10
N ARG A 558 0.34 12.84 2.99
CA ARG A 558 -0.13 14.23 2.78
C ARG A 558 -1.03 14.69 3.92
N LEU A 559 -1.03 15.99 4.20
CA LEU A 559 -1.69 16.54 5.38
C LEU A 559 -3.20 16.31 5.37
N GLN A 560 -3.85 16.36 4.20
CA GLN A 560 -5.27 16.00 4.06
C GLN A 560 -5.53 14.54 4.44
N ASN A 561 -4.67 13.61 4.01
CA ASN A 561 -4.82 12.19 4.37
C ASN A 561 -4.63 11.96 5.87
N LEU A 562 -3.67 12.65 6.50
CA LEU A 562 -3.45 12.62 7.94
C LEU A 562 -4.63 13.20 8.73
N PHE A 563 -5.28 14.23 8.20
CA PHE A 563 -6.51 14.78 8.79
C PHE A 563 -7.64 13.76 8.72
N ASN A 564 -7.86 13.14 7.56
CA ASN A 564 -8.91 12.14 7.36
C ASN A 564 -8.71 10.90 8.26
N SER A 565 -7.45 10.50 8.51
CA SER A 565 -7.12 9.40 9.43
C SER A 565 -7.09 9.81 10.91
N LYS A 566 -7.46 11.06 11.24
CA LYS A 566 -7.45 11.63 12.61
C LYS A 566 -6.07 11.60 13.28
N GLU A 567 -5.00 11.62 12.50
CA GLU A 567 -3.61 11.64 12.99
C GLU A 567 -3.11 13.05 13.31
N ILE A 568 -3.83 14.09 12.88
CA ILE A 568 -3.57 15.50 13.20
C ILE A 568 -4.83 16.21 13.68
N LYS A 569 -4.65 17.28 14.46
CA LYS A 569 -5.75 18.10 15.01
C LYS A 569 -6.42 18.93 13.92
N GLU A 570 -7.74 19.10 14.03
CA GLU A 570 -8.54 19.92 13.10
C GLU A 570 -8.07 21.38 13.06
N GLU A 571 -7.76 21.98 14.21
CA GLU A 571 -7.24 23.35 14.31
C GLU A 571 -5.96 23.56 13.50
N LEU A 572 -5.04 22.57 13.55
CA LEU A 572 -3.79 22.59 12.82
C LEU A 572 -4.06 22.60 11.31
N PHE A 573 -4.92 21.68 10.87
CA PHE A 573 -5.29 21.55 9.47
C PHE A 573 -5.99 22.82 8.94
N ALA A 574 -6.99 23.34 9.67
CA ALA A 574 -7.74 24.53 9.28
C ALA A 574 -6.85 25.76 9.06
N LYS A 575 -5.79 25.94 9.86
CA LYS A 575 -4.85 27.08 9.72
C LYS A 575 -4.05 27.06 8.41
N VAL A 576 -3.70 25.87 7.92
CA VAL A 576 -2.71 25.72 6.83
C VAL A 576 -3.27 25.14 5.53
N ARG A 577 -4.47 24.53 5.54
CA ARG A 577 -5.05 23.78 4.40
C ARG A 577 -5.01 24.51 3.05
N GLN A 578 -5.17 25.83 3.04
CA GLN A 578 -5.16 26.66 1.82
C GLN A 578 -3.76 26.88 1.22
N TYR A 579 -2.69 26.50 1.93
CA TYR A 579 -1.31 26.75 1.54
C TYR A 579 -0.53 25.48 1.18
N ILE A 580 -1.09 24.29 1.41
CA ILE A 580 -0.32 23.04 1.35
C ILE A 580 -0.04 22.56 -0.08
N LEU A 581 -0.92 22.83 -1.05
CA LEU A 581 -0.82 22.22 -2.36
C LEU A 581 0.53 22.44 -3.07
N PRO A 582 1.12 23.67 -3.11
CA PRO A 582 2.42 23.87 -3.73
C PRO A 582 3.58 23.14 -3.03
N ILE A 583 3.53 22.96 -1.70
CA ILE A 583 4.58 22.29 -0.93
C ILE A 583 4.44 20.76 -0.95
N GLU A 584 3.23 20.26 -1.17
CA GLU A 584 2.93 18.83 -1.37
C GLU A 584 3.04 18.39 -2.83
N SER A 585 3.60 19.24 -3.70
CA SER A 585 3.78 18.97 -5.13
C SER A 585 5.26 18.87 -5.51
N LEU A 586 5.55 17.96 -6.45
CA LEU A 586 6.82 17.79 -7.13
C LEU A 586 6.65 18.17 -8.60
N PHE A 587 7.24 19.30 -8.98
CA PHE A 587 7.24 19.79 -10.34
C PHE A 587 8.47 19.25 -11.08
N ILE A 588 8.29 18.74 -12.30
CA ILE A 588 9.34 18.11 -13.09
C ILE A 588 9.47 18.86 -14.42
N PHE A 589 10.67 19.36 -14.68
CA PHE A 589 11.05 20.02 -15.93
C PHE A 589 12.16 19.23 -16.61
N GLY A 590 12.20 19.24 -17.95
CA GLY A 590 13.32 18.61 -18.65
C GLY A 590 13.48 18.97 -20.11
N THR A 591 14.68 18.70 -20.62
CA THR A 591 15.10 18.96 -22.02
C THR A 591 14.41 18.09 -23.07
N ASN A 592 13.65 17.09 -22.64
CA ASN A 592 12.83 16.24 -23.48
C ASN A 592 11.52 15.94 -22.75
N ALA A 593 10.55 16.85 -22.85
CA ALA A 593 9.27 16.73 -22.15
C ALA A 593 8.51 15.49 -22.64
N GLU A 594 8.53 15.21 -23.94
CA GLU A 594 7.88 14.03 -24.52
C GLU A 594 8.44 12.72 -23.98
N ASN A 595 9.76 12.59 -23.80
CA ASN A 595 10.36 11.41 -23.16
C ASN A 595 9.91 11.26 -21.70
N LEU A 596 9.90 12.35 -20.92
CA LEU A 596 9.44 12.30 -19.53
C LEU A 596 7.97 11.88 -19.45
N LYS A 597 7.12 12.43 -20.33
CA LYS A 597 5.71 12.06 -20.45
C LYS A 597 5.54 10.62 -20.89
N GLU A 598 6.31 10.12 -21.85
CA GLU A 598 6.24 8.73 -22.30
C GLU A 598 6.63 7.77 -21.16
N ILE A 599 7.66 8.10 -20.39
CA ILE A 599 8.08 7.33 -19.21
C ILE A 599 6.94 7.27 -18.19
N ILE A 600 6.33 8.40 -17.87
CA ILE A 600 5.21 8.50 -16.92
C ILE A 600 3.94 7.83 -17.47
N ARG A 601 3.66 7.99 -18.76
CA ARG A 601 2.54 7.34 -19.44
C ARG A 601 2.71 5.83 -19.42
N THR A 602 3.91 5.31 -19.67
CA THR A 602 4.15 3.87 -19.56
C THR A 602 3.81 3.36 -18.15
N LEU A 603 4.14 4.12 -17.09
CA LEU A 603 3.75 3.74 -15.73
C LEU A 603 2.23 3.82 -15.50
N LYS A 604 1.54 4.76 -16.14
CA LYS A 604 0.07 4.83 -16.13
C LYS A 604 -0.58 3.69 -16.93
N GLU A 605 0.06 3.22 -17.98
CA GLU A 605 -0.41 2.13 -18.85
C GLU A 605 -0.06 0.74 -18.28
N GLU A 606 1.00 0.65 -17.47
CA GLU A 606 1.25 -0.52 -16.62
C GLU A 606 0.22 -0.62 -15.46
N LYS A 607 -0.76 0.30 -15.39
CA LYS A 607 -2.01 0.07 -14.65
C LYS A 607 -2.76 -1.05 -15.34
N GLN A 608 -2.90 -2.16 -14.61
CA GLN A 608 -3.91 -3.13 -14.95
C GLN A 608 -5.30 -2.56 -14.61
N ASP A 609 -5.45 -1.74 -13.56
CA ASP A 609 -6.77 -1.32 -13.07
C ASP A 609 -7.13 0.15 -13.34
N ARG A 610 -8.25 0.40 -14.03
CA ARG A 610 -8.86 1.72 -14.22
C ARG A 610 -10.03 1.92 -13.26
N ASP A 611 -10.11 3.08 -12.62
CA ASP A 611 -11.14 3.39 -11.63
C ASP A 611 -12.53 3.59 -12.25
N LEU A 612 -13.53 2.87 -11.73
CA LEU A 612 -14.95 3.01 -12.04
C LEU A 612 -15.77 3.58 -10.87
N GLY A 613 -15.16 3.76 -9.69
CA GLY A 613 -15.85 4.12 -8.46
C GLY A 613 -16.64 5.43 -8.55
N GLN A 614 -16.17 6.39 -9.35
CA GLN A 614 -16.86 7.67 -9.61
C GLN A 614 -18.22 7.52 -10.33
N GLU A 615 -18.46 6.36 -10.92
CA GLU A 615 -19.70 6.07 -11.63
C GLU A 615 -20.78 5.47 -10.71
N PHE A 616 -20.42 5.14 -9.46
CA PHE A 616 -21.35 4.72 -8.42
C PHE A 616 -21.64 5.90 -7.50
N ILE A 617 -22.92 6.25 -7.36
CA ILE A 617 -23.35 7.36 -6.52
C ILE A 617 -24.28 6.88 -5.42
N ILE A 618 -24.33 7.63 -4.32
CA ILE A 618 -25.34 7.45 -3.30
C ILE A 618 -26.71 7.73 -3.92
N ASN A 619 -27.67 6.88 -3.62
CA ASN A 619 -29.03 7.02 -4.07
C ASN A 619 -29.67 8.26 -3.40
N ALA A 620 -30.17 9.20 -4.19
CA ALA A 620 -30.83 10.42 -3.68
C ALA A 620 -32.05 10.14 -2.79
N GLU A 621 -32.64 8.94 -2.87
CA GLU A 621 -33.67 8.53 -1.92
C GLU A 621 -33.09 8.18 -0.54
N ALA A 622 -31.88 7.61 -0.48
CA ALA A 622 -31.19 7.31 0.77
C ALA A 622 -30.92 8.59 1.58
N GLU A 623 -30.53 9.68 0.92
CA GLU A 623 -30.19 10.97 1.55
C GLU A 623 -31.39 11.64 2.24
N LYS A 624 -32.62 11.18 1.98
CA LYS A 624 -33.84 11.69 2.61
C LYS A 624 -34.15 10.99 3.94
N HIS A 625 -33.50 9.87 4.22
CA HIS A 625 -33.83 8.99 5.31
C HIS A 625 -32.64 8.83 6.26
N LEU A 626 -32.91 8.72 7.56
CA LEU A 626 -31.88 8.51 8.57
C LEU A 626 -31.41 7.06 8.51
N LEU A 627 -30.18 6.81 8.03
CA LEU A 627 -29.55 5.49 8.02
C LEU A 627 -28.59 5.38 9.20
N LEU A 628 -28.74 4.34 10.03
CA LEU A 628 -27.99 4.21 11.28
C LEU A 628 -27.10 2.97 11.30
N VAL A 629 -25.92 3.08 11.91
CA VAL A 629 -24.99 1.98 12.14
C VAL A 629 -24.56 1.90 13.61
N PRO A 630 -24.36 0.69 14.15
CA PRO A 630 -23.87 0.52 15.51
C PRO A 630 -22.39 0.89 15.63
N VAL A 631 -22.03 1.51 16.75
CA VAL A 631 -20.64 1.82 17.14
C VAL A 631 -20.31 1.08 18.42
N TYR A 632 -19.07 0.60 18.49
CA TYR A 632 -18.57 -0.20 19.59
C TYR A 632 -17.37 0.47 20.25
N LYS A 633 -17.21 0.24 21.55
CA LYS A 633 -16.03 0.62 22.31
C LYS A 633 -15.43 -0.60 22.99
N ASP A 634 -14.14 -0.52 23.29
CA ASP A 634 -13.49 -1.56 24.08
C ASP A 634 -14.04 -1.52 25.51
N SER A 635 -14.30 -2.69 26.07
CA SER A 635 -14.74 -2.86 27.46
C SER A 635 -13.55 -2.68 28.41
N ASP A 636 -13.83 -2.17 29.61
CA ASP A 636 -12.86 -2.14 30.71
C ASP A 636 -12.60 -3.54 31.29
N LYS A 637 -13.43 -4.53 30.93
CA LYS A 637 -13.32 -5.92 31.37
C LYS A 637 -12.61 -6.78 30.32
N ILE A 638 -11.77 -7.68 30.80
CA ILE A 638 -11.19 -8.74 29.97
C ILE A 638 -12.22 -9.85 29.76
N PHE A 639 -12.10 -10.57 28.64
CA PHE A 639 -13.05 -11.62 28.24
C PHE A 639 -13.28 -12.67 29.35
N ALA A 640 -12.23 -12.97 30.12
CA ALA A 640 -12.28 -13.93 31.22
C ALA A 640 -13.00 -13.44 32.50
N GLU A 641 -13.40 -12.16 32.59
CA GLU A 641 -14.19 -11.64 33.71
C GLU A 641 -15.71 -11.77 33.49
N GLU A 642 -16.12 -12.34 32.36
CA GLU A 642 -17.53 -12.51 32.02
C GLU A 642 -18.21 -13.65 32.79
N LYS A 643 -19.55 -13.58 32.88
CA LYS A 643 -20.35 -14.63 33.52
C LYS A 643 -20.45 -15.90 32.66
N GLU A 644 -20.60 -15.74 31.35
CA GLU A 644 -20.62 -16.83 30.38
C GLU A 644 -19.40 -16.66 29.47
N ILE A 645 -18.34 -17.39 29.76
CA ILE A 645 -17.05 -17.28 29.08
C ILE A 645 -16.97 -18.34 27.99
N GLN A 646 -16.53 -17.97 26.78
CA GLN A 646 -16.17 -18.97 25.77
C GLN A 646 -14.85 -19.62 26.18
N LYS A 647 -14.90 -20.84 26.68
CA LYS A 647 -13.72 -21.55 27.18
C LYS A 647 -12.60 -21.65 26.12
N TYR A 648 -11.34 -21.54 26.56
CA TYR A 648 -10.15 -21.67 25.72
C TYR A 648 -9.90 -23.15 25.36
N PRO A 649 -9.94 -23.53 24.07
CA PRO A 649 -9.72 -24.91 23.67
C PRO A 649 -8.24 -25.29 23.82
N ILE A 650 -7.98 -26.36 24.57
CA ILE A 650 -6.63 -26.87 24.82
C ILE A 650 -6.69 -28.37 25.12
N SER A 651 -5.69 -29.15 24.68
CA SER A 651 -5.61 -30.54 25.10
C SER A 651 -5.27 -30.65 26.59
N LYS A 652 -5.61 -31.79 27.20
CA LYS A 652 -5.27 -32.01 28.62
C LYS A 652 -3.76 -32.03 28.84
N GLU A 653 -3.01 -32.62 27.92
CA GLU A 653 -1.55 -32.72 27.99
C GLU A 653 -0.90 -31.33 27.91
N ASP A 654 -1.36 -30.48 26.99
CA ASP A 654 -0.84 -29.13 26.82
C ASP A 654 -1.20 -28.24 28.01
N PHE A 655 -2.41 -28.37 28.56
CA PHE A 655 -2.80 -27.64 29.75
C PHE A 655 -1.88 -27.96 30.94
N ILE A 656 -1.59 -29.25 31.16
CA ILE A 656 -0.66 -29.68 32.21
C ILE A 656 0.74 -29.10 31.98
N LEU A 657 1.19 -29.08 30.73
CA LEU A 657 2.50 -28.54 30.36
C LEU A 657 2.59 -27.02 30.59
N ALA A 658 1.53 -26.28 30.22
CA ALA A 658 1.43 -24.84 30.43
C ALA A 658 1.35 -24.48 31.92
N ASP A 659 0.56 -25.22 32.71
CA ASP A 659 0.47 -25.07 34.16
C ASP A 659 1.83 -25.30 34.84
N ALA A 660 2.53 -26.37 34.47
CA ALA A 660 3.86 -26.66 34.98
C ALA A 660 4.87 -25.54 34.63
N MET A 661 4.81 -25.01 33.41
CA MET A 661 5.67 -23.91 32.99
C MET A 661 5.34 -22.60 33.72
N PHE A 662 4.06 -22.29 33.92
CA PHE A 662 3.63 -21.09 34.65
C PHE A 662 4.20 -21.12 36.09
N LYS A 663 4.04 -22.27 36.75
CA LYS A 663 4.55 -22.52 38.10
C LYS A 663 6.07 -22.45 38.18
N HIS A 664 6.77 -22.92 37.14
CA HIS A 664 8.23 -22.87 37.06
C HIS A 664 8.76 -21.44 36.90
N LEU A 665 8.17 -20.64 36.01
CA LEU A 665 8.55 -19.25 35.80
C LEU A 665 8.23 -18.38 37.03
N GLY A 666 7.04 -18.58 37.60
CA GLY A 666 6.49 -17.71 38.64
C GLY A 666 6.04 -16.35 38.10
N GLU A 667 5.17 -15.68 38.86
CA GLU A 667 4.45 -14.47 38.43
C GLU A 667 5.37 -13.33 37.95
N LYS A 668 6.46 -13.05 38.68
CA LYS A 668 7.36 -11.93 38.34
C LYS A 668 8.10 -12.14 37.02
N VAL A 669 8.55 -13.37 36.74
CA VAL A 669 9.27 -13.69 35.51
C VAL A 669 8.29 -13.77 34.35
N ALA A 670 7.11 -14.35 34.57
CA ALA A 670 6.06 -14.38 33.55
C ALA A 670 5.61 -12.96 33.15
N LEU A 671 5.41 -12.06 34.12
CA LEU A 671 5.09 -10.65 33.85
C LEU A 671 6.14 -9.96 32.97
N ALA A 672 7.42 -10.17 33.28
CA ALA A 672 8.51 -9.56 32.52
C ALA A 672 8.71 -10.19 31.14
N LYS A 673 8.52 -11.51 31.01
CA LYS A 673 8.73 -12.25 29.76
C LYS A 673 7.61 -12.02 28.75
N TYR A 674 6.36 -12.01 29.21
CA TYR A 674 5.18 -11.89 28.35
C TYR A 674 4.63 -10.46 28.24
N GLU A 675 5.27 -9.49 28.92
CA GLU A 675 4.87 -8.06 28.92
C GLU A 675 3.36 -7.81 29.12
N CYS A 676 2.69 -8.63 29.94
CA CYS A 676 1.25 -8.62 30.10
C CYS A 676 0.77 -7.65 31.18
N ASP A 677 -0.51 -7.26 31.14
CA ASP A 677 -1.13 -6.48 32.21
C ASP A 677 -1.20 -7.32 33.51
N ILE A 678 -0.99 -6.69 34.67
CA ILE A 678 -1.05 -7.37 35.99
C ILE A 678 -2.36 -8.14 36.17
N LYS A 679 -3.48 -7.56 35.71
CA LYS A 679 -4.80 -8.22 35.74
C LYS A 679 -4.84 -9.51 34.92
N VAL A 680 -4.16 -9.55 33.78
CA VAL A 680 -4.10 -10.73 32.91
C VAL A 680 -3.27 -11.82 33.58
N LEU A 681 -2.14 -11.45 34.19
CA LEU A 681 -1.31 -12.37 34.96
C LEU A 681 -2.08 -13.03 36.11
N GLU A 682 -2.79 -12.24 36.91
CA GLU A 682 -3.66 -12.75 37.98
C GLU A 682 -4.72 -13.70 37.42
N LYS A 683 -5.31 -13.35 36.26
CA LYS A 683 -6.37 -14.15 35.64
C LYS A 683 -5.87 -15.48 35.07
N VAL A 684 -4.69 -15.50 34.46
CA VAL A 684 -4.03 -16.74 34.02
C VAL A 684 -3.80 -17.63 35.24
N GLY A 685 -3.27 -17.09 36.34
CA GLY A 685 -3.08 -17.83 37.58
C GLY A 685 -4.39 -18.41 38.15
N GLU A 686 -5.45 -17.61 38.22
CA GLU A 686 -6.79 -18.06 38.63
C GLU A 686 -7.31 -19.18 37.73
N SER A 687 -7.18 -19.00 36.41
CA SER A 687 -7.74 -19.93 35.44
C SER A 687 -7.12 -21.33 35.54
N LEU A 688 -5.83 -21.42 35.83
CA LEU A 688 -5.13 -22.69 36.03
C LEU A 688 -5.68 -23.46 37.25
N GLY A 689 -6.21 -22.74 38.25
CA GLY A 689 -6.89 -23.32 39.41
C GLY A 689 -8.36 -23.69 39.18
N GLU A 690 -9.08 -22.94 38.35
CA GLU A 690 -10.49 -23.17 37.99
C GLU A 690 -10.64 -23.72 36.56
N SER A 691 -9.91 -24.79 36.23
CA SER A 691 -9.74 -25.20 34.83
C SER A 691 -11.05 -25.48 34.07
N GLU A 692 -12.02 -26.11 34.72
CA GLU A 692 -13.34 -26.42 34.12
C GLU A 692 -14.15 -25.17 33.72
N ARG A 693 -13.87 -24.01 34.33
CA ARG A 693 -14.56 -22.75 33.99
C ARG A 693 -13.98 -22.10 32.75
N TYR A 694 -12.66 -22.17 32.57
CA TYR A 694 -11.93 -21.39 31.58
C TYR A 694 -11.46 -22.19 30.36
N TYR A 695 -11.38 -23.52 30.44
CA TYR A 695 -10.80 -24.36 29.39
C TYR A 695 -11.79 -25.38 28.84
N ASP A 696 -11.73 -25.57 27.52
CA ASP A 696 -12.42 -26.63 26.81
C ASP A 696 -11.42 -27.72 26.43
N PHE A 697 -11.61 -28.91 26.97
CA PHE A 697 -10.71 -30.05 26.78
C PHE A 697 -11.16 -30.97 25.62
N SER A 698 -11.99 -30.47 24.71
CA SER A 698 -12.40 -31.20 23.51
C SER A 698 -11.31 -31.26 22.42
N GLU A 699 -10.23 -30.47 22.55
CA GLU A 699 -9.14 -30.44 21.58
C GLU A 699 -8.21 -31.64 21.80
N GLU A 700 -8.03 -32.45 20.75
CA GLU A 700 -7.15 -33.63 20.78
C GLU A 700 -5.74 -33.30 20.26
N ARG A 701 -5.57 -32.21 19.50
CA ARG A 701 -4.28 -31.82 18.96
C ARG A 701 -3.42 -31.17 20.03
N THR A 702 -2.21 -31.69 20.20
CA THR A 702 -1.21 -31.14 21.11
C THR A 702 -0.24 -30.23 20.37
N ILE A 703 0.14 -29.13 21.01
CA ILE A 703 1.16 -28.18 20.60
C ILE A 703 2.50 -28.60 21.20
N ALA A 704 2.49 -29.14 22.44
CA ALA A 704 3.65 -29.66 23.17
C ALA A 704 4.83 -28.68 23.36
N GLU A 705 4.59 -27.37 23.20
CA GLU A 705 5.57 -26.29 23.39
C GLU A 705 5.13 -25.38 24.55
N PRO A 706 5.72 -25.53 25.76
CA PRO A 706 5.22 -24.88 26.98
C PRO A 706 5.19 -23.35 26.90
N GLU A 707 6.19 -22.75 26.24
CA GLU A 707 6.29 -21.29 26.12
C GLU A 707 5.20 -20.71 25.23
N LEU A 708 4.93 -21.37 24.09
CA LEU A 708 3.89 -20.99 23.14
C LEU A 708 2.49 -21.19 23.74
N LEU A 709 2.32 -22.26 24.53
CA LEU A 709 1.07 -22.52 25.23
C LEU A 709 0.75 -21.40 26.22
N LEU A 710 1.73 -21.00 27.03
CA LEU A 710 1.58 -19.87 27.93
C LEU A 710 1.34 -18.56 27.20
N ASP A 711 2.09 -18.28 26.13
CA ASP A 711 1.93 -17.07 25.31
C ASP A 711 0.48 -16.93 24.82
N ARG A 712 -0.08 -18.01 24.26
CA ARG A 712 -1.48 -18.02 23.80
C ARG A 712 -2.50 -17.88 24.93
N MET A 713 -2.21 -18.45 26.10
CA MET A 713 -3.04 -18.25 27.27
C MET A 713 -3.03 -16.78 27.67
N PHE A 714 -1.86 -16.15 27.81
CA PHE A 714 -1.76 -14.72 28.08
C PHE A 714 -2.48 -13.88 27.04
N ASP A 715 -2.31 -14.18 25.75
CA ASP A 715 -3.04 -13.53 24.67
C ASP A 715 -4.55 -13.66 24.87
N TYR A 716 -5.04 -14.86 25.22
CA TYR A 716 -6.46 -15.15 25.41
C TYR A 716 -7.05 -14.34 26.57
N PHE A 717 -6.35 -14.34 27.69
CA PHE A 717 -6.76 -13.58 28.87
C PHE A 717 -6.58 -12.06 28.70
N SER A 718 -5.77 -11.63 27.72
CA SER A 718 -5.59 -10.22 27.38
C SER A 718 -6.70 -9.65 26.49
N VAL A 719 -7.52 -10.51 25.86
CA VAL A 719 -8.58 -10.06 24.95
C VAL A 719 -9.60 -9.22 25.72
N LYS A 720 -9.71 -7.96 25.34
CA LYS A 720 -10.77 -7.06 25.80
C LYS A 720 -12.00 -7.26 24.92
N ASN A 721 -13.16 -7.38 25.55
CA ASN A 721 -14.41 -7.48 24.81
C ASN A 721 -14.78 -6.12 24.18
N ARG A 722 -15.65 -6.11 23.17
CA ARG A 722 -16.28 -4.91 22.63
C ARG A 722 -17.74 -4.84 23.02
N GLU A 723 -18.14 -3.69 23.55
CA GLU A 723 -19.50 -3.41 23.95
C GLU A 723 -20.12 -2.38 23.00
N PHE A 724 -21.44 -2.46 22.85
CA PHE A 724 -22.19 -1.44 22.13
C PHE A 724 -22.08 -0.10 22.86
N ASP A 725 -21.68 0.93 22.12
CA ASP A 725 -21.59 2.29 22.65
C ASP A 725 -22.85 3.09 22.31
N LYS A 726 -23.14 3.24 21.01
CA LYS A 726 -24.28 3.99 20.50
C LYS A 726 -24.57 3.68 19.04
N TYR A 727 -25.72 4.11 18.55
CA TYR A 727 -25.94 4.28 17.12
C TYR A 727 -25.43 5.65 16.67
N LYS A 728 -25.01 5.72 15.41
CA LYS A 728 -24.74 6.97 14.72
C LYS A 728 -25.29 6.92 13.30
N GLU A 729 -25.41 8.10 12.69
CA GLU A 729 -25.72 8.23 11.27
C GLU A 729 -24.61 7.63 10.40
N LEU A 730 -25.02 6.97 9.31
CA LEU A 730 -24.15 6.40 8.30
C LEU A 730 -23.48 7.53 7.52
N GLU A 731 -22.15 7.52 7.48
CA GLU A 731 -21.33 8.49 6.75
C GLU A 731 -20.54 7.73 5.67
N ASP A 732 -19.26 7.45 5.92
CA ASP A 732 -18.34 6.77 5.00
C ASP A 732 -17.98 5.34 5.47
N GLU A 733 -18.90 4.64 6.15
CA GLU A 733 -18.67 3.24 6.52
C GLU A 733 -18.87 2.27 5.34
N ILE A 734 -19.64 2.64 4.32
CA ILE A 734 -19.87 1.83 3.11
C ILE A 734 -19.24 2.54 1.92
N VAL A 735 -18.06 2.11 1.52
CA VAL A 735 -17.19 2.81 0.54
C VAL A 735 -16.68 1.94 -0.59
N HIS A 736 -16.90 0.62 -0.56
CA HIS A 736 -16.41 -0.29 -1.59
C HIS A 736 -16.88 0.08 -3.00
N PHE A 737 -18.12 0.55 -3.16
CA PHE A 737 -18.64 1.05 -4.44
C PHE A 737 -17.81 2.20 -5.01
N LYS A 738 -17.24 3.07 -4.16
CA LYS A 738 -16.33 4.16 -4.56
C LYS A 738 -14.95 3.66 -4.97
N LYS A 739 -14.64 2.37 -4.77
CA LYS A 739 -13.34 1.74 -5.04
C LYS A 739 -13.41 0.63 -6.10
N VAL A 740 -14.53 0.52 -6.83
CA VAL A 740 -14.67 -0.40 -7.96
C VAL A 740 -13.70 -0.01 -9.06
N LYS A 741 -12.89 -0.96 -9.54
CA LYS A 741 -11.89 -0.80 -10.59
C LYS A 741 -12.07 -1.90 -11.64
N PHE A 742 -11.64 -1.61 -12.86
CA PHE A 742 -11.71 -2.50 -14.01
C PHE A 742 -10.31 -2.79 -14.55
N SER A 743 -9.91 -4.06 -14.55
CA SER A 743 -8.53 -4.50 -14.76
C SER A 743 -8.07 -4.62 -16.22
N ASP A 744 -8.82 -4.06 -17.18
CA ASP A 744 -8.48 -4.09 -18.60
C ASP A 744 -8.78 -2.76 -19.33
N GLY A 745 -7.90 -2.33 -20.23
CA GLY A 745 -8.07 -1.08 -20.98
C GLY A 745 -9.13 -1.17 -22.10
N GLU A 746 -9.36 -2.34 -22.70
CA GLU A 746 -10.07 -2.43 -23.99
C GLU A 746 -11.56 -2.09 -23.91
N LYS A 747 -12.27 -2.60 -22.89
CA LYS A 747 -13.72 -2.41 -22.73
C LYS A 747 -14.10 -1.43 -21.63
N PHE A 748 -13.13 -0.74 -21.03
CA PHE A 748 -13.38 0.23 -19.96
C PHE A 748 -14.45 1.26 -20.34
N ASP A 749 -14.32 1.89 -21.51
CA ASP A 749 -15.29 2.91 -21.94
C ASP A 749 -16.68 2.32 -22.23
N GLN A 750 -16.73 1.04 -22.65
CA GLN A 750 -18.00 0.35 -22.91
C GLN A 750 -18.75 0.08 -21.61
N ILE A 751 -18.09 -0.54 -20.62
CA ILE A 751 -18.72 -0.81 -19.32
C ILE A 751 -19.09 0.49 -18.62
N ARG A 752 -18.20 1.49 -18.62
CA ARG A 752 -18.45 2.84 -18.08
C ARG A 752 -19.71 3.46 -18.70
N LYS A 753 -19.87 3.36 -20.02
CA LYS A 753 -21.06 3.86 -20.73
C LYS A 753 -22.35 3.14 -20.29
N GLN A 754 -22.30 1.83 -20.05
CA GLN A 754 -23.48 1.09 -19.57
C GLN A 754 -23.83 1.45 -18.13
N ILE A 755 -22.83 1.60 -17.25
CA ILE A 755 -23.00 2.07 -15.86
C ILE A 755 -23.67 3.44 -15.85
N LYS A 756 -23.17 4.40 -16.65
CA LYS A 756 -23.76 5.74 -16.77
C LYS A 756 -25.23 5.74 -17.22
N LYS A 757 -25.61 4.82 -18.13
CA LYS A 757 -27.02 4.72 -18.57
C LYS A 757 -27.94 4.30 -17.43
N VAL A 758 -27.53 3.31 -16.64
CA VAL A 758 -28.32 2.80 -15.50
C VAL A 758 -28.35 3.82 -14.37
N ARG A 759 -27.21 4.46 -14.07
CA ARG A 759 -27.10 5.55 -13.11
C ARG A 759 -28.07 6.70 -13.41
N ALA A 760 -28.31 7.03 -14.67
CA ALA A 760 -29.19 8.12 -15.08
C ALA A 760 -30.69 7.77 -15.05
N VAL A 761 -31.07 6.52 -14.75
CA VAL A 761 -32.49 6.09 -14.72
C VAL A 761 -33.35 6.91 -13.74
N PRO A 762 -32.91 7.16 -12.47
CA PRO A 762 -33.71 7.93 -11.51
C PRO A 762 -33.95 9.37 -11.95
N GLU A 763 -32.91 10.05 -12.44
CA GLU A 763 -32.99 11.42 -12.92
C GLU A 763 -33.99 11.52 -14.08
N LYS A 764 -33.88 10.63 -15.07
CA LYS A 764 -34.82 10.58 -16.20
C LYS A 764 -36.25 10.30 -15.76
N LYS A 765 -36.47 9.42 -14.79
CA LYS A 765 -37.82 9.19 -14.23
C LYS A 765 -38.38 10.44 -13.54
N GLN A 766 -37.55 11.19 -12.83
CA GLN A 766 -37.96 12.46 -12.20
C GLN A 766 -38.26 13.54 -13.25
N GLU A 767 -37.45 13.65 -14.31
CA GLU A 767 -37.69 14.57 -15.43
C GLU A 767 -39.02 14.27 -16.13
N LEU A 768 -39.29 12.99 -16.42
CA LEU A 768 -40.57 12.56 -17.00
C LEU A 768 -41.75 12.91 -16.11
N LYS A 769 -41.62 12.68 -14.80
CA LYS A 769 -42.67 13.02 -13.83
C LYS A 769 -42.90 14.53 -13.76
N LYS A 770 -41.84 15.33 -13.70
CA LYS A 770 -41.94 16.81 -13.72
C LYS A 770 -42.57 17.31 -15.01
N ALA A 771 -42.19 16.76 -16.16
CA ALA A 771 -42.78 17.13 -17.46
C ALA A 771 -44.27 16.80 -17.52
N PHE A 772 -44.69 15.66 -16.95
CA PHE A 772 -46.09 15.29 -16.80
C PHE A 772 -46.84 16.24 -15.85
N ASP A 773 -46.29 16.51 -14.66
CA ASP A 773 -46.88 17.42 -13.67
C ASP A 773 -47.04 18.86 -14.21
N LEU A 774 -46.10 19.31 -15.04
CA LEU A 774 -46.13 20.59 -15.76
C LEU A 774 -47.03 20.58 -17.01
N LYS A 775 -47.74 19.47 -17.29
CA LYS A 775 -48.60 19.26 -18.47
C LYS A 775 -47.87 19.42 -19.82
N GLN A 776 -46.55 19.24 -19.84
CA GLN A 776 -45.72 19.24 -21.04
C GLN A 776 -45.68 17.86 -21.72
N LEU A 777 -46.16 16.82 -21.04
CA LEU A 777 -46.18 15.44 -21.51
C LEU A 777 -47.54 14.80 -21.19
N SER A 778 -48.09 14.00 -22.12
CA SER A 778 -49.32 13.23 -21.88
C SER A 778 -49.04 12.01 -20.98
N PHE A 779 -50.08 11.47 -20.34
CA PHE A 779 -49.96 10.25 -19.52
C PHE A 779 -49.47 9.05 -20.34
N ASP A 780 -49.96 8.90 -21.57
CA ASP A 780 -49.58 7.81 -22.48
C ASP A 780 -48.12 7.96 -22.94
N ASP A 781 -47.67 9.18 -23.23
CA ASP A 781 -46.27 9.43 -23.61
C ASP A 781 -45.31 9.27 -22.44
N MET A 782 -45.73 9.65 -21.23
CA MET A 782 -44.98 9.39 -19.99
C MET A 782 -44.82 7.89 -19.78
N LEU A 783 -45.90 7.10 -19.91
CA LEU A 783 -45.85 5.64 -19.77
C LEU A 783 -44.95 5.00 -20.82
N LYS A 784 -45.06 5.40 -22.10
CA LYS A 784 -44.19 4.89 -23.18
C LYS A 784 -42.71 5.21 -22.91
N GLN A 785 -42.41 6.44 -22.52
CA GLN A 785 -41.02 6.84 -22.24
C GLN A 785 -40.48 6.17 -20.97
N ALA A 786 -41.30 6.02 -19.92
CA ALA A 786 -40.93 5.30 -18.71
C ALA A 786 -40.67 3.81 -18.97
N GLN A 787 -41.49 3.15 -19.81
CA GLN A 787 -41.28 1.75 -20.22
C GLN A 787 -40.03 1.57 -21.08
N SER A 788 -39.59 2.61 -21.80
CA SER A 788 -38.36 2.57 -22.60
C SER A 788 -37.07 2.66 -21.77
N LEU A 789 -37.15 3.12 -20.52
CA LEU A 789 -36.02 3.19 -19.60
C LEU A 789 -35.69 1.79 -19.09
N LYS A 790 -34.64 1.20 -19.64
CA LYS A 790 -34.11 -0.08 -19.14
C LYS A 790 -33.45 0.13 -17.77
N GLU A 791 -34.02 -0.48 -16.75
CA GLU A 791 -33.48 -0.51 -15.38
C GLU A 791 -32.28 -1.45 -15.24
N SER A 792 -32.00 -2.26 -16.27
CA SER A 792 -30.82 -3.11 -16.35
C SER A 792 -30.10 -3.01 -17.70
N GLN A 793 -28.79 -3.23 -17.69
CA GLN A 793 -27.95 -3.37 -18.88
C GLN A 793 -27.07 -4.61 -18.72
N ASN A 794 -26.96 -5.39 -19.79
CA ASN A 794 -26.06 -6.53 -19.82
C ASN A 794 -24.73 -6.10 -20.42
N PHE A 795 -23.65 -6.65 -19.88
CA PHE A 795 -22.30 -6.47 -20.37
C PHE A 795 -21.61 -7.82 -20.39
N GLU A 796 -20.99 -8.15 -21.53
CA GLU A 796 -20.32 -9.42 -21.72
C GLU A 796 -18.85 -9.19 -22.06
N TYR A 797 -17.97 -9.81 -21.28
CA TYR A 797 -16.54 -9.70 -21.43
C TYR A 797 -15.82 -10.93 -20.91
N GLN A 798 -14.85 -11.43 -21.69
CA GLN A 798 -14.12 -12.68 -21.42
C GLN A 798 -15.05 -13.88 -21.12
N ASN A 799 -16.14 -14.01 -21.89
CA ASN A 799 -17.20 -15.03 -21.70
C ASN A 799 -17.90 -14.99 -20.33
N LYS A 800 -17.70 -13.94 -19.52
CA LYS A 800 -18.43 -13.70 -18.28
C LYS A 800 -19.51 -12.64 -18.53
N LYS A 801 -20.74 -12.93 -18.08
CA LYS A 801 -21.90 -12.05 -18.23
C LYS A 801 -22.15 -11.28 -16.94
N LEU A 802 -22.25 -9.97 -17.06
CA LEU A 802 -22.56 -9.05 -15.98
C LEU A 802 -23.89 -8.35 -16.26
N THR A 803 -24.67 -8.17 -15.21
CA THR A 803 -25.89 -7.37 -15.24
C THR A 803 -25.70 -6.15 -14.35
N ILE A 804 -25.73 -4.98 -14.95
CA ILE A 804 -25.73 -3.68 -14.26
C ILE A 804 -27.20 -3.31 -14.02
N LYS A 805 -27.61 -3.24 -12.76
CA LYS A 805 -29.01 -3.07 -12.34
C LYS A 805 -29.22 -1.77 -11.57
N TYR A 806 -30.38 -1.15 -11.76
CA TYR A 806 -30.92 -0.12 -10.89
C TYR A 806 -31.95 -0.76 -9.95
N ILE A 807 -31.65 -0.75 -8.65
CA ILE A 807 -32.60 -1.18 -7.61
C ILE A 807 -32.98 0.04 -6.78
N ARG A 808 -34.28 0.40 -6.79
CA ARG A 808 -34.80 1.63 -6.20
C ARG A 808 -34.40 1.86 -4.74
N ASN A 809 -34.41 0.80 -3.93
CA ASN A 809 -34.19 0.88 -2.49
C ASN A 809 -32.74 0.51 -2.07
N HIS A 810 -31.81 0.41 -3.03
CA HIS A 810 -30.41 0.16 -2.73
C HIS A 810 -29.65 1.46 -2.43
N TYR A 811 -28.72 1.44 -1.47
CA TYR A 811 -27.99 2.61 -0.98
C TYR A 811 -27.10 3.27 -2.06
N TYR A 812 -26.40 2.46 -2.86
CA TYR A 812 -25.65 2.92 -4.03
C TYR A 812 -26.35 2.59 -5.34
N ILE A 813 -26.14 3.41 -6.36
CA ILE A 813 -26.62 3.17 -7.72
C ILE A 813 -25.49 3.42 -8.73
N PRO A 814 -25.31 2.55 -9.74
CA PRO A 814 -26.00 1.27 -9.95
C PRO A 814 -25.38 0.10 -9.15
N LEU A 815 -25.99 -1.08 -9.23
CA LEU A 815 -25.45 -2.34 -8.69
C LEU A 815 -24.93 -3.21 -9.83
N ILE A 816 -23.80 -3.90 -9.66
CA ILE A 816 -23.29 -4.87 -10.64
C ILE A 816 -23.36 -6.27 -10.06
N VAL A 817 -24.00 -7.16 -10.81
CA VAL A 817 -24.19 -8.57 -10.46
C VAL A 817 -23.59 -9.43 -11.57
N SER A 818 -22.78 -10.43 -11.21
CA SER A 818 -22.21 -11.40 -12.14
C SER A 818 -23.07 -12.66 -12.24
N GLU A 819 -23.29 -13.16 -13.45
CA GLU A 819 -23.89 -14.49 -13.70
C GLU A 819 -22.84 -15.61 -13.65
N SER A 820 -21.55 -15.26 -13.52
CA SER A 820 -20.42 -16.19 -13.49
C SER A 820 -19.65 -16.02 -12.18
N GLU A 821 -19.25 -17.13 -11.55
CA GLU A 821 -18.33 -17.07 -10.41
C GLU A 821 -16.94 -16.57 -10.85
N LYS A 822 -16.29 -15.78 -9.99
CA LYS A 822 -14.93 -15.23 -10.14
C LYS A 822 -14.77 -14.29 -11.34
N VAL A 823 -14.94 -12.99 -11.15
CA VAL A 823 -14.76 -11.93 -12.16
C VAL A 823 -13.44 -11.21 -11.92
N ASP A 824 -12.37 -11.75 -12.48
CA ASP A 824 -10.98 -11.29 -12.26
C ASP A 824 -10.66 -9.90 -12.85
N TYR A 825 -11.62 -9.27 -13.53
CA TYR A 825 -11.46 -7.96 -14.16
C TYR A 825 -12.27 -6.84 -13.49
N LEU A 826 -13.05 -7.14 -12.44
CA LEU A 826 -13.80 -6.15 -11.65
C LEU A 826 -13.75 -6.55 -10.18
N ASN A 827 -13.37 -5.62 -9.31
CA ASN A 827 -13.42 -5.83 -7.86
C ASN A 827 -14.71 -5.24 -7.26
N HIS A 828 -15.03 -5.68 -6.03
CA HIS A 828 -16.12 -5.12 -5.20
C HIS A 828 -17.50 -5.13 -5.89
N ILE A 829 -17.78 -6.17 -6.68
CA ILE A 829 -19.10 -6.43 -7.29
C ILE A 829 -19.78 -7.64 -6.62
N ILE A 830 -21.07 -7.85 -6.90
CA ILE A 830 -21.79 -9.05 -6.43
C ILE A 830 -21.52 -10.20 -7.38
N GLU A 831 -20.64 -11.12 -7.00
CA GLU A 831 -20.25 -12.28 -7.80
C GLU A 831 -20.39 -13.62 -7.07
N VAL A 832 -20.64 -13.60 -5.76
CA VAL A 832 -20.79 -14.85 -5.00
C VAL A 832 -22.19 -15.41 -5.21
N GLU A 833 -22.28 -16.68 -5.57
CA GLU A 833 -23.53 -17.35 -5.98
C GLU A 833 -24.70 -17.13 -5.00
N SER A 834 -24.45 -17.21 -3.69
CA SER A 834 -25.48 -17.01 -2.67
C SER A 834 -26.00 -15.57 -2.59
N GLU A 835 -25.14 -14.58 -2.84
CA GLU A 835 -25.51 -13.17 -2.86
C GLU A 835 -26.29 -12.83 -4.13
N VAL A 836 -25.84 -13.36 -5.28
CA VAL A 836 -26.54 -13.24 -6.57
C VAL A 836 -27.97 -13.78 -6.43
N LYS A 837 -28.11 -15.02 -5.93
CA LYS A 837 -29.42 -15.64 -5.66
C LYS A 837 -30.26 -14.85 -4.67
N PHE A 838 -29.64 -14.26 -3.64
CA PHE A 838 -30.36 -13.43 -2.67
C PHE A 838 -30.96 -12.18 -3.32
N ILE A 839 -30.19 -11.48 -4.16
CA ILE A 839 -30.67 -10.31 -4.92
C ILE A 839 -31.81 -10.70 -5.86
N GLU A 840 -31.67 -11.78 -6.63
CA GLU A 840 -32.72 -12.26 -7.54
C GLU A 840 -34.02 -12.59 -6.81
N GLN A 841 -33.93 -13.33 -5.70
CA GLN A 841 -35.09 -13.67 -4.88
C GLN A 841 -35.71 -12.44 -4.20
N LEU A 842 -34.90 -11.45 -3.82
CA LEU A 842 -35.40 -10.17 -3.30
C LEU A 842 -36.18 -9.43 -4.37
N GLU A 843 -35.66 -9.33 -5.59
CA GLU A 843 -36.34 -8.68 -6.73
C GLU A 843 -37.68 -9.36 -7.04
N GLU A 844 -37.71 -10.70 -7.11
CA GLU A 844 -38.94 -11.47 -7.28
C GLU A 844 -39.95 -11.24 -6.16
N TYR A 845 -39.49 -11.17 -4.91
CA TYR A 845 -40.35 -10.94 -3.76
C TYR A 845 -40.94 -9.52 -3.75
N LEU A 846 -40.17 -8.51 -4.17
CA LEU A 846 -40.62 -7.12 -4.27
C LEU A 846 -41.74 -6.91 -5.30
N GLN A 847 -41.85 -7.79 -6.30
CA GLN A 847 -42.94 -7.77 -7.29
C GLN A 847 -44.27 -8.29 -6.72
N LYS A 848 -44.26 -9.02 -5.59
CA LYS A 848 -45.48 -9.56 -4.98
C LYS A 848 -46.26 -8.46 -4.27
N ASP A 849 -47.58 -8.51 -4.38
CA ASP A 849 -48.42 -7.48 -3.77
C ASP A 849 -48.42 -7.49 -2.24
N ASN A 850 -48.21 -8.66 -1.65
CA ASN A 850 -48.21 -8.91 -0.21
C ASN A 850 -46.80 -8.92 0.42
N ASN A 851 -45.83 -8.21 -0.19
CA ASN A 851 -44.48 -8.17 0.37
C ASN A 851 -44.43 -7.36 1.69
N ILE A 852 -43.60 -7.83 2.63
CA ILE A 852 -43.49 -7.26 3.98
C ILE A 852 -43.01 -5.80 3.98
N PHE A 853 -42.27 -5.38 2.95
CA PHE A 853 -41.67 -4.07 2.89
C PHE A 853 -42.69 -2.94 2.69
N LYS A 854 -43.86 -3.23 2.10
CA LYS A 854 -44.96 -2.26 1.93
C LYS A 854 -45.59 -1.76 3.23
N GLN A 855 -45.35 -2.41 4.37
CA GLN A 855 -45.90 -1.98 5.67
C GLN A 855 -45.09 -0.87 6.35
N PHE A 856 -43.85 -0.66 5.90
CA PHE A 856 -42.94 0.33 6.45
C PHE A 856 -43.13 1.67 5.74
N ASP A 857 -42.94 2.76 6.47
CA ASP A 857 -43.03 4.12 5.91
C ASP A 857 -41.95 4.32 4.84
N TRP A 858 -40.76 3.76 5.09
CA TRP A 858 -39.69 3.61 4.12
C TRP A 858 -38.75 2.46 4.53
N TRP A 859 -37.97 1.99 3.56
CA TRP A 859 -36.89 1.04 3.80
C TRP A 859 -35.78 1.20 2.76
N MET A 860 -34.55 0.86 3.14
CA MET A 860 -33.37 0.86 2.27
C MET A 860 -32.51 -0.36 2.59
N PHE A 861 -31.64 -0.75 1.67
CA PHE A 861 -30.63 -1.78 1.92
C PHE A 861 -29.33 -1.52 1.18
N SER A 862 -28.24 -2.14 1.62
CA SER A 862 -26.96 -2.10 0.93
C SER A 862 -26.28 -3.47 0.98
N LYS A 863 -25.54 -3.81 -0.08
CA LYS A 863 -24.43 -4.76 0.02
C LYS A 863 -23.34 -4.18 0.93
N LEU A 864 -22.68 -5.04 1.68
CA LEU A 864 -21.48 -4.76 2.44
C LEU A 864 -20.32 -5.59 1.88
N ASP A 865 -19.13 -4.98 1.88
CA ASP A 865 -17.87 -5.61 1.48
C ASP A 865 -17.01 -5.92 2.71
N GLU A 866 -16.56 -7.17 2.82
CA GLU A 866 -15.80 -7.64 3.97
C GLU A 866 -14.42 -6.94 4.10
N THR A 867 -13.86 -6.46 3.00
CA THR A 867 -12.50 -5.91 2.95
C THR A 867 -12.47 -4.41 3.22
N LEU A 868 -13.43 -3.65 2.69
CA LEU A 868 -13.39 -2.19 2.66
C LEU A 868 -14.36 -1.48 3.58
N ASP A 869 -15.52 -2.09 3.87
CA ASP A 869 -16.56 -1.41 4.65
C ASP A 869 -16.36 -1.59 6.15
N GLU A 870 -16.79 -0.61 6.94
CA GLU A 870 -16.61 -0.58 8.40
C GLU A 870 -17.91 -0.82 9.18
N VAL A 871 -18.89 -1.47 8.55
CA VAL A 871 -20.12 -1.95 9.20
C VAL A 871 -19.94 -3.42 9.61
N TYR A 872 -19.94 -3.70 10.91
CA TYR A 872 -19.68 -5.04 11.43
C TYR A 872 -20.37 -5.29 12.78
N ILE A 873 -20.39 -6.55 13.20
CA ILE A 873 -20.78 -7.01 14.53
C ILE A 873 -19.53 -7.66 15.18
N PRO A 874 -19.08 -7.22 16.37
CA PRO A 874 -17.96 -7.85 17.02
C PRO A 874 -18.36 -9.22 17.56
N TYR A 875 -17.48 -10.20 17.36
CA TYR A 875 -17.61 -11.52 17.94
C TYR A 875 -16.23 -12.04 18.32
N TYR A 876 -16.17 -12.92 19.32
CA TYR A 876 -14.93 -13.56 19.68
C TYR A 876 -14.58 -14.66 18.67
N ASN A 877 -13.40 -14.59 18.07
CA ASN A 877 -12.87 -15.59 17.16
C ASN A 877 -11.80 -16.43 17.87
N PRO A 878 -12.11 -17.68 18.27
CA PRO A 878 -11.16 -18.54 18.98
C PRO A 878 -9.91 -18.90 18.17
N ASN A 879 -9.97 -18.90 16.84
CA ASN A 879 -8.83 -19.27 16.00
C ASN A 879 -7.74 -18.18 16.00
N LYS A 880 -8.16 -16.92 16.04
CA LYS A 880 -7.27 -15.74 16.09
C LYS A 880 -7.06 -15.20 17.50
N ASN A 881 -7.82 -15.74 18.45
CA ASN A 881 -7.82 -15.29 19.83
C ASN A 881 -8.04 -13.78 19.98
N ASN A 882 -9.02 -13.23 19.25
CA ASN A 882 -9.33 -11.80 19.27
C ASN A 882 -10.82 -11.53 19.03
N ILE A 883 -11.24 -10.28 19.24
CA ILE A 883 -12.55 -9.80 18.82
C ILE A 883 -12.49 -9.48 17.32
N ALA A 884 -12.98 -10.41 16.51
CA ALA A 884 -13.09 -10.26 15.07
C ALA A 884 -14.33 -9.44 14.70
N LYS A 885 -14.29 -8.84 13.51
CA LYS A 885 -15.38 -8.08 12.92
C LYS A 885 -16.17 -8.99 11.98
N PHE A 886 -17.31 -9.51 12.44
CA PHE A 886 -18.23 -10.19 11.53
C PHE A 886 -18.92 -9.14 10.66
N LYS A 887 -18.71 -9.20 9.35
CA LYS A 887 -19.31 -8.29 8.37
C LYS A 887 -20.36 -9.05 7.57
N PRO A 888 -21.66 -8.94 7.92
CA PRO A 888 -22.73 -9.57 7.16
C PRO A 888 -22.74 -9.05 5.72
N ASP A 889 -23.17 -9.86 4.75
CA ASP A 889 -23.16 -9.46 3.34
C ASP A 889 -24.10 -8.29 3.03
N PHE A 890 -25.20 -8.14 3.76
CA PHE A 890 -26.20 -7.09 3.54
C PHE A 890 -26.66 -6.45 4.84
N VAL A 891 -27.06 -5.18 4.74
CA VAL A 891 -27.73 -4.43 5.81
C VAL A 891 -29.02 -3.81 5.27
N PHE A 892 -30.08 -3.86 6.06
CA PHE A 892 -31.38 -3.28 5.77
C PHE A 892 -31.76 -2.29 6.87
N TRP A 893 -32.34 -1.16 6.48
CA TRP A 893 -32.93 -0.15 7.35
C TRP A 893 -34.42 -0.05 7.05
N MET A 894 -35.26 -0.13 8.07
CA MET A 894 -36.72 -0.11 7.92
C MET A 894 -37.33 0.72 9.05
N GLN A 895 -38.26 1.62 8.72
CA GLN A 895 -38.95 2.45 9.70
C GLN A 895 -40.47 2.31 9.61
N LYS A 896 -41.16 2.23 10.75
CA LYS A 896 -42.62 2.33 10.86
C LYS A 896 -43.00 3.14 12.10
N GLY A 897 -43.47 4.36 11.92
CA GLY A 897 -43.68 5.31 13.00
C GLY A 897 -42.37 5.55 13.76
N ASN A 898 -42.38 5.26 15.06
CA ASN A 898 -41.19 5.38 15.93
C ASN A 898 -40.37 4.09 16.02
N ASP A 899 -40.84 2.95 15.47
CA ASP A 899 -40.06 1.72 15.44
C ASP A 899 -39.06 1.74 14.28
N TYR A 900 -37.78 1.51 14.59
CA TYR A 900 -36.69 1.47 13.61
C TYR A 900 -35.95 0.13 13.68
N ILE A 901 -35.80 -0.54 12.54
CA ILE A 901 -35.14 -1.85 12.47
C ILE A 901 -33.89 -1.75 11.60
N ILE A 902 -32.75 -2.15 12.18
CA ILE A 902 -31.52 -2.45 11.44
C ILE A 902 -31.42 -3.97 11.34
N LEU A 903 -31.47 -4.51 10.13
CA LEU A 903 -31.41 -5.94 9.90
C LEU A 903 -30.15 -6.29 9.10
N PHE A 904 -29.28 -7.07 9.71
CA PHE A 904 -28.14 -7.69 9.03
C PHE A 904 -28.56 -9.02 8.40
N VAL A 905 -28.14 -9.24 7.16
CA VAL A 905 -28.45 -10.47 6.41
C VAL A 905 -27.18 -11.05 5.80
N ASP A 906 -26.95 -12.33 6.05
CA ASP A 906 -25.81 -13.07 5.50
C ASP A 906 -26.31 -14.35 4.78
N PRO A 907 -26.39 -14.35 3.43
CA PRO A 907 -26.80 -15.51 2.67
C PRO A 907 -25.72 -16.59 2.50
N LYS A 908 -24.52 -16.42 3.10
CA LYS A 908 -23.42 -17.40 3.10
C LYS A 908 -23.28 -18.15 4.43
N GLY A 909 -24.23 -18.01 5.36
CA GLY A 909 -24.14 -18.64 6.68
C GLY A 909 -23.78 -20.12 6.62
N THR A 910 -22.67 -20.50 7.28
CA THR A 910 -22.28 -21.89 7.48
C THR A 910 -22.99 -22.45 8.72
N GLU A 911 -23.61 -23.62 8.60
CA GLU A 911 -24.27 -24.35 9.71
C GLU A 911 -23.23 -25.07 10.59
N HIS A 912 -22.16 -24.36 10.95
CA HIS A 912 -21.01 -24.89 11.68
C HIS A 912 -20.69 -23.99 12.88
N ALA A 913 -19.74 -24.43 13.70
CA ALA A 913 -19.34 -23.74 14.93
C ALA A 913 -19.03 -22.25 14.74
N ASP A 914 -18.45 -21.85 13.59
CA ASP A 914 -18.15 -20.44 13.29
C ASP A 914 -19.42 -19.58 13.09
N GLY A 915 -20.42 -20.11 12.38
CA GLY A 915 -21.71 -19.43 12.18
C GLY A 915 -22.43 -19.18 13.50
N TYR A 916 -22.41 -20.16 14.42
CA TYR A 916 -23.01 -20.02 15.74
C TYR A 916 -22.29 -18.98 16.61
N ARG A 917 -20.96 -18.91 16.57
CA ARG A 917 -20.18 -17.89 17.31
C ARG A 917 -20.53 -16.45 16.88
N LYS A 918 -20.75 -16.24 15.57
CA LYS A 918 -21.20 -14.94 15.04
C LYS A 918 -22.57 -14.55 15.56
N ILE A 919 -23.48 -15.52 15.62
CA ILE A 919 -24.83 -15.36 16.20
C ILE A 919 -24.74 -15.02 17.69
N ASP A 920 -23.88 -15.71 18.45
CA ASP A 920 -23.70 -15.46 19.88
C ASP A 920 -23.14 -14.06 20.15
N GLY A 921 -22.16 -13.61 19.34
CA GLY A 921 -21.65 -12.24 19.39
C GLY A 921 -22.75 -11.20 19.16
N TYR A 922 -23.59 -11.39 18.14
CA TYR A 922 -24.77 -10.56 17.91
C TYR A 922 -25.74 -10.59 19.11
N SER A 923 -26.09 -11.78 19.58
CA SER A 923 -27.14 -11.99 20.59
C SER A 923 -26.76 -11.37 21.93
N LYS A 924 -25.49 -11.50 22.34
CA LYS A 924 -24.93 -10.87 23.54
C LYS A 924 -25.12 -9.35 23.56
N ILE A 925 -24.93 -8.72 22.40
CA ILE A 925 -24.99 -7.26 22.28
C ILE A 925 -26.45 -6.79 22.16
N PHE A 926 -27.20 -7.39 21.24
CA PHE A 926 -28.48 -6.85 20.79
C PHE A 926 -29.71 -7.59 21.35
N GLU A 927 -29.56 -8.66 22.13
CA GLU A 927 -30.68 -9.39 22.72
C GLU A 927 -30.63 -9.47 24.26
N THR A 928 -31.80 -9.65 24.88
CA THR A 928 -31.96 -9.86 26.32
C THR A 928 -31.44 -11.23 26.75
N ALA A 929 -30.84 -11.31 27.94
CA ALA A 929 -30.44 -12.58 28.55
C ALA A 929 -31.67 -13.39 29.02
N GLY A 930 -31.68 -14.71 28.82
CA GLY A 930 -32.77 -15.62 29.21
C GLY A 930 -33.15 -16.64 28.12
N GLU A 931 -34.07 -17.57 28.44
CA GLU A 931 -34.55 -18.62 27.52
C GLU A 931 -35.28 -18.06 26.28
N GLN A 932 -36.04 -16.96 26.45
CA GLN A 932 -36.67 -16.23 25.35
C GLN A 932 -35.88 -14.96 25.03
N ARG A 933 -34.83 -15.10 24.22
CA ARG A 933 -34.00 -13.96 23.79
C ARG A 933 -34.77 -13.04 22.83
N THR A 934 -34.98 -11.79 23.21
CA THR A 934 -35.68 -10.76 22.42
C THR A 934 -34.77 -9.58 22.10
N SER A 935 -34.97 -8.90 20.97
CA SER A 935 -34.15 -7.74 20.59
C SER A 935 -34.32 -6.59 21.58
N LYS A 936 -33.21 -6.08 22.12
CA LYS A 936 -33.15 -4.88 22.95
C LYS A 936 -33.63 -3.67 22.14
N LYS A 937 -34.34 -2.76 22.81
CA LYS A 937 -34.71 -1.45 22.27
C LYS A 937 -33.70 -0.41 22.72
N TYR A 938 -33.15 0.33 21.77
CA TYR A 938 -32.24 1.44 22.04
C TYR A 938 -32.87 2.75 21.55
N PRO A 939 -33.10 3.74 22.43
CA PRO A 939 -33.66 5.02 22.03
C PRO A 939 -32.61 5.86 21.27
N PHE A 940 -33.00 6.47 20.16
CA PHE A 940 -32.17 7.42 19.41
C PHE A 940 -33.04 8.41 18.67
N ASN A 941 -32.89 9.71 18.95
CA ASN A 941 -33.66 10.79 18.29
C ASN A 941 -35.18 10.54 18.19
N GLY A 942 -35.77 9.91 19.21
CA GLY A 942 -37.21 9.59 19.25
C GLY A 942 -37.60 8.25 18.61
N PHE A 943 -36.65 7.50 18.06
CA PHE A 943 -36.84 6.16 17.52
C PHE A 943 -36.46 5.07 18.53
N ASP A 944 -37.23 3.97 18.53
CA ASP A 944 -36.91 2.71 19.20
C ASP A 944 -36.16 1.79 18.22
N ILE A 945 -34.83 1.79 18.29
CA ILE A 945 -33.99 0.99 17.40
C ILE A 945 -33.90 -0.45 17.89
N LYS A 946 -34.16 -1.39 16.98
CA LYS A 946 -33.93 -2.83 17.17
C LYS A 946 -32.96 -3.32 16.09
N THR A 947 -31.88 -3.97 16.51
CA THR A 947 -31.00 -4.68 15.58
C THR A 947 -31.39 -6.16 15.51
N LYS A 948 -31.41 -6.71 14.30
CA LYS A 948 -31.70 -8.11 14.01
C LYS A 948 -30.60 -8.70 13.12
N LEU A 949 -30.40 -10.02 13.22
CA LEU A 949 -29.50 -10.79 12.37
C LEU A 949 -30.26 -11.98 11.77
N LEU A 950 -30.14 -12.16 10.46
CA LEU A 950 -30.68 -13.31 9.74
C LEU A 950 -29.60 -13.93 8.84
N LEU A 951 -29.54 -15.25 8.83
CA LEU A 951 -28.63 -16.03 7.98
C LEU A 951 -29.43 -16.94 7.06
N LYS A 952 -28.90 -17.25 5.88
CA LYS A 952 -29.50 -18.23 4.97
C LYS A 952 -28.63 -19.49 4.90
N PRO A 953 -29.19 -20.69 5.15
CA PRO A 953 -28.39 -21.91 5.12
C PRO A 953 -28.11 -22.36 3.69
N LYS A 954 -26.96 -23.02 3.48
CA LYS A 954 -26.58 -23.57 2.18
C LYS A 954 -27.34 -24.85 1.83
N ARG A 955 -27.73 -25.66 2.82
CA ARG A 955 -28.37 -26.99 2.67
C ARG A 955 -29.80 -27.08 3.23
N GLY A 956 -30.36 -25.97 3.72
CA GLY A 956 -31.72 -25.88 4.29
C GLY A 956 -31.75 -26.04 5.81
N ILE A 957 -32.76 -25.47 6.47
CA ILE A 957 -32.84 -25.30 7.96
C ILE A 957 -32.81 -26.62 8.77
N ALA A 958 -32.97 -27.79 8.14
CA ALA A 958 -33.11 -29.08 8.83
C ALA A 958 -31.88 -29.48 9.66
N GLU A 959 -30.67 -29.05 9.29
CA GLU A 959 -29.42 -29.37 9.99
C GLU A 959 -29.08 -28.36 11.11
N VAL A 960 -29.86 -27.29 11.28
CA VAL A 960 -29.64 -26.25 12.30
C VAL A 960 -30.17 -26.70 13.67
N PRO A 961 -29.36 -26.60 14.75
CA PRO A 961 -29.83 -26.84 16.12
C PRO A 961 -31.00 -25.93 16.52
N ASP A 962 -31.94 -26.46 17.31
CA ASP A 962 -33.21 -25.77 17.63
C ASP A 962 -33.03 -24.37 18.24
N ASN A 963 -32.00 -24.18 19.07
CA ASN A 963 -31.66 -22.90 19.69
C ASN A 963 -31.22 -21.82 18.68
N TYR A 964 -30.73 -22.19 17.51
CA TYR A 964 -30.29 -21.27 16.47
C TYR A 964 -31.31 -21.06 15.36
N LYS A 965 -32.31 -21.94 15.19
CA LYS A 965 -33.33 -21.87 14.10
C LYS A 965 -34.00 -20.49 13.96
N LYS A 966 -34.11 -19.70 15.03
CA LYS A 966 -34.70 -18.35 14.96
C LYS A 966 -33.93 -17.38 14.06
N TYR A 967 -32.63 -17.58 13.85
CA TYR A 967 -31.78 -16.72 13.01
C TYR A 967 -31.71 -17.14 11.54
N TRP A 968 -32.20 -18.33 11.19
CA TRP A 968 -32.07 -18.87 9.83
C TRP A 968 -33.38 -18.76 9.03
N PHE A 969 -33.34 -18.47 7.74
CA PHE A 969 -34.53 -18.45 6.88
C PHE A 969 -34.22 -19.12 5.53
N ASP A 970 -35.17 -19.86 4.95
CA ASP A 970 -34.98 -20.52 3.65
C ASP A 970 -35.55 -19.69 2.49
N ASN A 971 -36.60 -18.89 2.76
CA ASN A 971 -37.31 -18.11 1.75
C ASN A 971 -37.82 -16.76 2.31
N PHE A 972 -38.22 -15.86 1.41
CA PHE A 972 -38.69 -14.52 1.80
C PHE A 972 -40.01 -14.50 2.59
N THR A 973 -40.79 -15.58 2.59
CA THR A 973 -41.98 -15.71 3.46
C THR A 973 -41.56 -15.91 4.92
N GLU A 974 -40.57 -16.77 5.18
CA GLU A 974 -39.99 -16.95 6.52
C GLU A 974 -39.21 -15.72 6.97
N PHE A 975 -38.46 -15.10 6.06
CA PHE A 975 -37.80 -13.81 6.27
C PHE A 975 -38.81 -12.77 6.78
N ALA A 976 -39.95 -12.63 6.08
CA ALA A 976 -41.03 -11.74 6.48
C ALA A 976 -41.61 -12.09 7.86
N ALA A 977 -41.81 -13.38 8.16
CA ALA A 977 -42.32 -13.83 9.46
C ALA A 977 -41.39 -13.47 10.62
N LYS A 978 -40.07 -13.55 10.42
CA LYS A 978 -39.03 -13.22 11.44
C LYS A 978 -38.87 -11.72 11.65
N ILE A 979 -39.23 -10.92 10.64
CA ILE A 979 -39.31 -9.47 10.77
C ILE A 979 -40.61 -9.06 11.46
N GLY A 980 -41.75 -9.64 11.05
CA GLY A 980 -43.11 -9.23 11.41
C GLY A 980 -43.71 -9.80 12.71
N LYS A 981 -43.21 -10.91 13.27
CA LYS A 981 -43.69 -11.41 14.57
C LYS A 981 -42.99 -10.70 15.73
N ALA A 982 -43.64 -9.65 16.25
CA ALA A 982 -43.39 -9.14 17.60
C ALA A 982 -44.66 -8.76 18.39
N GLU A 983 -45.88 -8.78 17.83
CA GLU A 983 -47.07 -8.27 18.56
C GLU A 983 -48.39 -9.03 18.33
N GLN A 984 -48.38 -10.38 18.38
CA GLN A 984 -49.66 -11.14 18.41
C GLN A 984 -49.71 -12.28 19.45
N ALA A 985 -48.91 -12.19 20.51
CA ALA A 985 -49.03 -13.11 21.65
C ALA A 985 -49.27 -12.33 22.95
N SER A 986 -50.40 -11.62 23.05
CA SER A 986 -50.90 -11.02 24.32
C SER A 986 -52.41 -10.71 24.30
N LYS A 987 -53.19 -11.36 23.43
CA LYS A 987 -54.66 -11.23 23.39
C LYS A 987 -55.36 -12.60 23.32
N VAL A 988 -54.92 -13.56 24.12
CA VAL A 988 -55.79 -14.63 24.65
C VAL A 988 -55.17 -15.05 25.98
N GLY A 989 -55.88 -14.77 27.08
CA GLY A 989 -55.44 -14.96 28.46
C GLY A 989 -56.29 -14.10 29.37
#